data_AF-A0A928PEQ6-F1
#
_entry.id   AF-A0A928PEQ6-F1
#
_cell.length_a   1.000
_cell.length_b   1.000
_cell.length_c   1.000
_cell.angle_alpha   90.00
_cell.angle_beta   90.00
_cell.angle_gamma   90.00
#
_symmetry.space_group_name_H-M   'P 1'
#
loop_
_entity.id
_entity.type
_entity.pdbx_description
1 polymer ?
#
loop_
_entity_poly.entity_id
_entity_poly.type
_entity_poly.pdbx_seq_one_letter_code
_entity_poly.pdbx_strand_id
1 'polypeptide(L)'
;MKKIHRKALFAITIMFILAMTMVGCSSPIETIEISFENGSYEEGLKAFRDTELHGEDLEKLAVSMREQIDRAIESYNNDLTDYDNVNNLIASVLKMDISDLNSYLIEASHTINLLKTSKNYYQRGMECVQNEDYIAAIGYFAKVIGEDYDYRNAAEETERAAYQYVENTIKTVDSLTENSNFRQVIAELNNAKYNMQSISAFTETQKARIKDKYVETILKEVDLSIVNKAYPDAIELLSNNKNDISELVDYNNKWNDVFDLYIEDIMSELEQYDRNGDFESSVRTIESALQFLSRYSNTENQKYEILSKYEATVYQWIRKYIAENQYDEAEHIMQLYIDDESIKDRTTYDTLTQEINDSKNQYLYEEERDGVLAEAAQYASAGLLEDAIVVLNTFTEKYAAADESIVSKRAMYEQEYVNRMLETGNRFYNEGKYLKALWFLEECSKIVPANEFSLLIEKINSVKPTYLCELKYQESGRYKEVMGDPLTDTLGNNYHSEDLNLFEIAVEDGTVGYAEYYLGYQYNTLHCVVSCDDRSYSNSQGEFKISGDGYTLYSIQLDRKTIPTTIDIDVSGVRYLRISLDVNWSINKKIVYCILSDCYLRKLSSGESAEVQSEVNSVVETRVDTDNPYIFAYMKSGIANWEFIQMDTYGDTIINATEKIWASEESQGLIQSYSIWNSPWGLCIYVRENTGNSYYIFSLDEIRGVITSLGISEYDVPSNSQQE
;
A
#
# COMPACT_ATOMS: atom_id res chain seq x y z
N MET A 1 -50.96 58.65 -47.92
CA MET A 1 -52.02 58.08 -48.81
C MET A 1 -53.08 59.06 -49.36
N LYS A 2 -53.57 60.11 -48.68
CA LYS A 2 -54.68 60.95 -49.22
C LYS A 2 -54.32 62.18 -50.09
N LYS A 3 -53.04 62.54 -50.28
CA LYS A 3 -52.63 63.74 -51.06
C LYS A 3 -52.09 63.46 -52.47
N ILE A 4 -51.81 62.20 -52.82
CA ILE A 4 -51.18 61.84 -54.11
C ILE A 4 -52.22 61.45 -55.17
N HIS A 5 -53.39 60.93 -54.79
CA HIS A 5 -54.49 60.63 -55.72
C HIS A 5 -55.12 61.85 -56.41
N ARG A 6 -54.82 63.09 -55.98
CA ARG A 6 -55.32 64.31 -56.65
C ARG A 6 -54.52 64.72 -57.89
N LYS A 7 -53.29 64.25 -58.07
CA LYS A 7 -52.50 64.53 -59.27
C LYS A 7 -52.73 63.49 -60.38
N ALA A 8 -53.00 62.23 -60.01
CA ALA A 8 -53.36 61.17 -60.96
C ALA A 8 -54.72 61.43 -61.65
N LEU A 9 -55.69 62.01 -60.94
CA LEU A 9 -57.00 62.33 -61.51
C LEU A 9 -56.97 63.48 -62.54
N PHE A 10 -55.93 64.32 -62.52
CA PHE A 10 -55.77 65.41 -63.51
C PHE A 10 -55.04 64.96 -64.78
N ALA A 11 -54.26 63.86 -64.73
CA ALA A 11 -53.60 63.27 -65.89
C ALA A 11 -54.53 62.31 -66.68
N ILE A 12 -55.44 61.61 -66.00
CA ILE A 12 -56.44 60.73 -66.65
C ILE A 12 -57.49 61.53 -67.47
N THR A 13 -57.53 62.85 -67.35
CA THR A 13 -58.43 63.72 -68.14
C THR A 13 -57.75 64.29 -69.40
N ILE A 14 -56.47 64.02 -69.65
CA ILE A 14 -55.72 64.58 -70.81
C ILE A 14 -55.32 63.51 -71.85
N MET A 15 -55.54 62.22 -71.57
CA MET A 15 -55.18 61.13 -72.50
C MET A 15 -56.35 60.56 -73.35
N PHE A 16 -57.56 61.16 -73.29
CA PHE A 16 -58.72 60.67 -74.05
C PHE A 16 -59.55 61.73 -74.80
N ILE A 17 -59.04 62.95 -75.00
CA ILE A 17 -59.71 63.95 -75.85
C ILE A 17 -58.68 64.68 -76.72
N LEU A 18 -58.36 64.12 -77.88
CA LEU A 18 -58.13 64.92 -79.08
C LEU A 18 -58.50 64.15 -80.37
N ALA A 19 -59.68 63.53 -80.39
CA ALA A 19 -60.35 63.14 -81.63
C ALA A 19 -61.44 64.17 -81.97
N MET A 20 -61.05 65.34 -82.49
CA MET A 20 -61.97 66.22 -83.23
C MET A 20 -61.23 66.93 -84.37
N THR A 21 -61.31 66.29 -85.55
CA THR A 21 -61.41 66.86 -86.91
C THR A 21 -60.90 68.29 -87.13
N MET A 22 -59.69 68.39 -87.68
CA MET A 22 -59.28 69.49 -88.55
C MET A 22 -58.78 68.87 -89.87
N VAL A 23 -59.63 68.87 -90.90
CA VAL A 23 -59.20 68.69 -92.29
C VAL A 23 -58.70 70.06 -92.76
N GLY A 24 -57.40 70.26 -92.72
CA GLY A 24 -56.72 71.44 -93.26
C GLY A 24 -55.23 71.14 -93.35
N CYS A 25 -54.71 71.03 -94.58
CA CYS A 25 -53.32 70.71 -94.98
C CYS A 25 -52.33 70.43 -93.83
N SER A 26 -52.44 69.26 -93.20
CA SER A 26 -51.38 68.73 -92.33
C SER A 26 -50.22 68.31 -93.22
N SER A 27 -49.00 68.56 -92.77
CA SER A 27 -47.84 68.07 -93.50
C SER A 27 -47.84 66.53 -93.52
N PRO A 28 -47.24 65.87 -94.52
CA PRO A 28 -47.17 64.40 -94.54
C PRO A 28 -46.51 63.82 -93.28
N ILE A 29 -45.51 64.51 -92.71
CA ILE A 29 -44.85 64.17 -91.45
C ILE A 29 -45.85 64.22 -90.27
N GLU A 30 -46.59 65.32 -90.12
CA GLU A 30 -47.57 65.52 -89.04
C GLU A 30 -48.67 64.44 -89.04
N THR A 31 -49.06 63.96 -90.23
CA THR A 31 -50.04 62.87 -90.36
C THR A 31 -49.50 61.54 -89.84
N ILE A 32 -48.21 61.27 -90.09
CA ILE A 32 -47.52 60.08 -89.56
C ILE A 32 -47.39 60.20 -88.04
N GLU A 33 -46.94 61.35 -87.54
CA GLU A 33 -46.75 61.62 -86.11
C GLU A 33 -48.03 61.43 -85.31
N ILE A 34 -49.14 62.06 -85.72
CA ILE A 34 -50.44 61.95 -85.04
C ILE A 34 -50.95 60.51 -85.03
N SER A 35 -50.71 59.75 -86.10
CA SER A 35 -51.11 58.35 -86.19
C SER A 35 -50.34 57.48 -85.18
N PHE A 36 -49.04 57.72 -85.03
CA PHE A 36 -48.21 57.03 -84.04
C PHE A 36 -48.53 57.47 -82.60
N GLU A 37 -48.81 58.76 -82.36
CA GLU A 37 -49.22 59.27 -81.04
C GLU A 37 -50.53 58.67 -80.55
N ASN A 38 -51.48 58.42 -81.46
CA ASN A 38 -52.78 57.83 -81.13
C ASN A 38 -52.76 56.28 -81.08
N GLY A 39 -51.61 55.64 -81.27
CA GLY A 39 -51.49 54.18 -81.31
C GLY A 39 -52.00 53.52 -82.60
N SER A 40 -52.39 54.32 -83.61
CA SER A 40 -52.79 53.87 -84.95
C SER A 40 -51.57 53.53 -85.82
N TYR A 41 -50.72 52.62 -85.38
CA TYR A 41 -49.42 52.35 -86.02
C TYR A 41 -49.51 51.87 -87.47
N GLU A 42 -50.50 51.05 -87.81
CA GLU A 42 -50.70 50.58 -89.19
C GLU A 42 -51.15 51.72 -90.13
N GLU A 43 -51.94 52.68 -89.63
CA GLU A 43 -52.32 53.87 -90.40
C GLU A 43 -51.11 54.79 -90.59
N GLY A 44 -50.29 54.98 -89.55
CA GLY A 44 -49.04 55.73 -89.63
C GLY A 44 -48.02 55.11 -90.58
N LEU A 45 -47.86 53.78 -90.55
CA LEU A 45 -46.99 53.04 -91.47
C LEU A 45 -47.44 53.15 -92.93
N LYS A 46 -48.75 53.11 -93.16
CA LYS A 46 -49.32 53.34 -94.49
C LYS A 46 -49.02 54.76 -94.96
N ALA A 47 -49.28 55.77 -94.12
CA ALA A 47 -49.00 57.17 -94.43
C ALA A 47 -47.51 57.40 -94.76
N PHE A 48 -46.60 56.73 -94.04
CA PHE A 48 -45.16 56.78 -94.32
C PHE A 48 -44.81 56.18 -95.69
N ARG A 49 -45.34 55.00 -96.04
CA ARG A 49 -45.08 54.34 -97.35
C ARG A 49 -45.66 55.10 -98.53
N ASP A 50 -46.81 55.73 -98.33
CA ASP A 50 -47.51 56.50 -99.36
C ASP A 50 -46.86 57.89 -99.57
N THR A 51 -45.86 58.26 -98.76
CA THR A 51 -45.16 59.55 -98.80
C THR A 51 -43.69 59.39 -99.20
N GLU A 52 -43.23 60.10 -100.24
CA GLU A 52 -41.79 60.19 -100.58
C GLU A 52 -41.08 61.22 -99.69
N LEU A 53 -40.53 60.77 -98.56
CA LEU A 53 -39.72 61.61 -97.65
C LEU A 53 -38.22 61.45 -97.92
N HIS A 54 -37.49 62.57 -98.02
CA HIS A 54 -36.05 62.59 -98.26
C HIS A 54 -35.36 63.73 -97.49
N GLY A 55 -34.05 63.58 -97.23
CA GLY A 55 -33.22 64.63 -96.63
C GLY A 55 -33.74 65.11 -95.27
N GLU A 56 -33.84 66.44 -95.11
CA GLU A 56 -34.22 67.11 -93.85
C GLU A 56 -35.59 66.64 -93.29
N ASP A 57 -36.53 66.28 -94.17
CA ASP A 57 -37.86 65.83 -93.76
C ASP A 57 -37.85 64.42 -93.15
N LEU A 58 -36.95 63.55 -93.63
CA LEU A 58 -36.74 62.23 -93.04
C LEU A 58 -36.00 62.33 -91.69
N GLU A 59 -35.05 63.26 -91.57
CA GLU A 59 -34.36 63.56 -90.30
C GLU A 59 -35.34 64.11 -89.24
N LYS A 60 -36.25 65.02 -89.61
CA LYS A 60 -37.29 65.55 -88.71
C LYS A 60 -38.21 64.45 -88.19
N LEU A 61 -38.67 63.57 -89.08
CA LEU A 61 -39.49 62.43 -88.68
C LEU A 61 -38.72 61.48 -87.76
N ALA A 62 -37.43 61.22 -88.03
CA ALA A 62 -36.59 60.41 -87.16
C ALA A 62 -36.46 61.01 -85.75
N VAL A 63 -36.20 62.32 -85.64
CA VAL A 63 -36.17 63.03 -84.35
C VAL A 63 -37.50 62.88 -83.61
N SER A 64 -38.63 63.12 -84.29
CA SER A 64 -39.96 63.02 -83.70
C SER A 64 -40.27 61.61 -83.19
N MET A 65 -39.94 60.56 -83.96
CA MET A 65 -40.12 59.18 -83.53
C MET A 65 -39.26 58.83 -82.31
N ARG A 66 -38.02 59.35 -82.22
CA ARG A 66 -37.19 59.20 -81.01
C ARG A 66 -37.87 59.83 -79.81
N GLU A 67 -38.33 61.08 -79.93
CA GLU A 67 -39.01 61.76 -78.83
C GLU A 67 -40.29 61.04 -78.39
N GLN A 68 -41.07 60.48 -79.34
CA GLN A 68 -42.25 59.68 -79.01
C GLN A 68 -41.89 58.40 -78.25
N ILE A 69 -40.82 57.71 -78.66
CA ILE A 69 -40.33 56.50 -77.99
C ILE A 69 -39.81 56.84 -76.58
N ASP A 70 -39.02 57.92 -76.44
CA ASP A 70 -38.54 58.39 -75.13
C ASP A 70 -39.71 58.71 -74.18
N ARG A 71 -40.73 59.44 -74.67
CA ARG A 71 -41.96 59.72 -73.90
C ARG A 71 -42.70 58.45 -73.52
N ALA A 72 -42.77 57.46 -74.40
CA ALA A 72 -43.44 56.19 -74.13
C ALA A 72 -42.68 55.35 -73.09
N ILE A 73 -41.34 55.31 -73.16
CA ILE A 73 -40.48 54.66 -72.16
C ILE A 73 -40.63 55.35 -70.80
N GLU A 74 -40.60 56.69 -70.76
CA GLU A 74 -40.84 57.45 -69.53
C GLU A 74 -42.24 57.20 -68.97
N SER A 75 -43.26 57.14 -69.83
CA SER A 75 -44.64 56.84 -69.43
C SER A 75 -44.75 55.42 -68.84
N TYR A 76 -44.06 54.44 -69.41
CA TYR A 76 -44.02 53.08 -68.84
C TYR A 76 -43.33 53.08 -67.48
N ASN A 77 -42.20 53.79 -67.36
CA ASN A 77 -41.46 53.87 -66.11
C ASN A 77 -42.32 54.48 -64.98
N ASN A 78 -43.17 55.45 -65.29
CA ASN A 78 -44.10 56.08 -64.36
C ASN A 78 -45.46 55.36 -64.22
N ASP A 79 -45.58 54.12 -64.70
CA ASP A 79 -46.81 53.29 -64.68
C ASP A 79 -48.03 53.94 -65.37
N LEU A 80 -47.80 54.79 -66.37
CA LEU A 80 -48.84 55.46 -67.17
C LEU A 80 -49.21 54.69 -68.44
N THR A 81 -48.38 53.73 -68.87
CA THR A 81 -48.66 52.79 -69.96
C THR A 81 -48.05 51.42 -69.65
N ASP A 82 -48.35 50.41 -70.46
CA ASP A 82 -47.81 49.05 -70.31
C ASP A 82 -46.62 48.78 -71.27
N TYR A 83 -45.88 47.70 -70.96
CA TYR A 83 -44.71 47.28 -71.73
C TYR A 83 -45.05 46.98 -73.20
N ASP A 84 -46.20 46.35 -73.45
CA ASP A 84 -46.59 45.90 -74.78
C ASP A 84 -46.87 47.09 -75.69
N ASN A 85 -47.49 48.16 -75.18
CA ASN A 85 -47.72 49.40 -75.93
C ASN A 85 -46.41 50.06 -76.37
N VAL A 86 -45.43 50.19 -75.46
CA VAL A 86 -44.12 50.77 -75.81
C VAL A 86 -43.37 49.89 -76.81
N ASN A 87 -43.41 48.57 -76.61
CA ASN A 87 -42.74 47.63 -77.50
C ASN A 87 -43.39 47.59 -78.89
N ASN A 88 -44.72 47.74 -78.98
CA ASN A 88 -45.46 47.86 -80.23
C ASN A 88 -45.12 49.15 -80.97
N LEU A 89 -44.94 50.27 -80.26
CA LEU A 89 -44.44 51.53 -80.84
C LEU A 89 -43.05 51.33 -81.45
N ILE A 90 -42.09 50.82 -80.67
CA ILE A 90 -40.70 50.56 -81.13
C ILE A 90 -40.70 49.63 -82.35
N ALA A 91 -41.46 48.52 -82.30
CA ALA A 91 -41.57 47.57 -83.39
C ALA A 91 -42.20 48.17 -84.65
N SER A 92 -43.14 49.11 -84.49
CA SER A 92 -43.78 49.80 -85.60
C SER A 92 -42.85 50.83 -86.23
N VAL A 93 -42.10 51.59 -85.44
CA VAL A 93 -41.07 52.52 -85.95
C VAL A 93 -39.96 51.75 -86.67
N LEU A 94 -39.56 50.57 -86.19
CA LEU A 94 -38.58 49.71 -86.87
C LEU A 94 -39.03 49.31 -88.29
N LYS A 95 -40.34 49.11 -88.52
CA LYS A 95 -40.88 48.79 -89.86
C LYS A 95 -40.79 49.94 -90.87
N MET A 96 -40.44 51.16 -90.42
CA MET A 96 -40.21 52.31 -91.30
C MET A 96 -38.84 52.25 -91.99
N ASP A 97 -37.91 51.40 -91.52
CA ASP A 97 -36.59 51.18 -92.12
C ASP A 97 -35.75 52.47 -92.31
N ILE A 98 -35.83 53.39 -91.34
CA ILE A 98 -35.05 54.63 -91.33
C ILE A 98 -33.68 54.33 -90.72
N SER A 99 -32.62 54.39 -91.54
CA SER A 99 -31.24 54.02 -91.14
C SER A 99 -30.76 54.72 -89.87
N ASP A 100 -31.11 56.00 -89.72
CA ASP A 100 -30.67 56.86 -88.62
C ASP A 100 -31.30 56.48 -87.27
N LEU A 101 -32.34 55.63 -87.27
CA LEU A 101 -32.98 55.15 -86.05
C LEU A 101 -32.45 53.80 -85.58
N ASN A 102 -31.74 53.05 -86.42
CA ASN A 102 -31.40 51.65 -86.13
C ASN A 102 -30.66 51.44 -84.82
N SER A 103 -29.61 52.22 -84.54
CA SER A 103 -28.86 52.12 -83.28
C SER A 103 -29.70 52.51 -82.06
N TYR A 104 -30.49 53.57 -82.19
CA TYR A 104 -31.37 54.06 -81.13
C TYR A 104 -32.49 53.07 -80.82
N LEU A 105 -33.12 52.44 -81.82
CA LEU A 105 -34.19 51.46 -81.60
C LEU A 105 -33.68 50.20 -80.86
N ILE A 106 -32.43 49.79 -81.12
CA ILE A 106 -31.78 48.70 -80.38
C ILE A 106 -31.59 49.11 -78.91
N GLU A 107 -31.11 50.33 -78.67
CA GLU A 107 -30.93 50.87 -77.32
C GLU A 107 -32.26 51.02 -76.58
N ALA A 108 -33.28 51.62 -77.21
CA ALA A 108 -34.62 51.77 -76.66
C ALA A 108 -35.26 50.42 -76.30
N SER A 109 -35.12 49.40 -77.17
CA SER A 109 -35.58 48.04 -76.89
C SER A 109 -34.81 47.39 -75.73
N HIS A 110 -33.51 47.65 -75.61
CA HIS A 110 -32.73 47.19 -74.46
C HIS A 110 -33.20 47.86 -73.16
N THR A 111 -33.36 49.19 -73.16
CA THR A 111 -33.80 49.99 -72.02
C THR A 111 -35.17 49.56 -71.49
N ILE A 112 -36.16 49.39 -72.37
CA ILE A 112 -37.51 48.97 -71.94
C ILE A 112 -37.51 47.55 -71.34
N ASN A 113 -36.66 46.65 -71.84
CA ASN A 113 -36.49 45.30 -71.28
C ASN A 113 -35.82 45.30 -69.90
N LEU A 114 -34.80 46.16 -69.72
CA LEU A 114 -34.17 46.36 -68.42
C LEU A 114 -35.16 46.93 -67.40
N LEU A 115 -35.94 47.96 -67.78
CA LEU A 115 -36.98 48.53 -66.92
C LEU A 115 -38.05 47.51 -66.54
N LYS A 116 -38.53 46.68 -67.49
CA LYS A 116 -39.47 45.60 -67.19
C LYS A 116 -38.93 44.60 -66.18
N THR A 117 -37.65 44.23 -66.34
CA THR A 117 -36.99 43.30 -65.43
C THR A 117 -36.82 43.93 -64.04
N SER A 118 -36.43 45.21 -63.99
CA SER A 118 -36.30 45.98 -62.75
C SER A 118 -37.62 46.11 -61.98
N LYS A 119 -38.70 46.49 -62.67
CA LYS A 119 -40.05 46.56 -62.07
C LYS A 119 -40.52 45.21 -61.53
N ASN A 120 -40.20 44.10 -62.22
CA ASN A 120 -40.48 42.76 -61.72
C ASN A 120 -39.69 42.46 -60.42
N TYR A 121 -38.42 42.85 -60.34
CA TYR A 121 -37.64 42.69 -59.11
C TYR A 121 -38.23 43.49 -57.94
N TYR A 122 -38.66 44.74 -58.17
CA TYR A 122 -39.32 45.52 -57.13
C TYR A 122 -40.60 44.82 -56.63
N GLN A 123 -41.46 44.35 -57.54
CA GLN A 123 -42.68 43.62 -57.16
C GLN A 123 -42.37 42.35 -56.35
N ARG A 124 -41.39 41.55 -56.79
CA ARG A 124 -40.98 40.33 -56.05
C ARG A 124 -40.40 40.64 -54.68
N GLY A 125 -39.65 41.74 -54.55
CA GLY A 125 -39.17 42.22 -53.26
C GLY A 125 -40.34 42.52 -52.31
N MET A 126 -41.37 43.21 -52.79
CA MET A 126 -42.58 43.50 -52.01
C MET A 126 -43.36 42.22 -51.63
N GLU A 127 -43.43 41.23 -52.51
CA GLU A 127 -44.01 39.91 -52.20
C GLU A 127 -43.24 39.18 -51.10
N CYS A 128 -41.89 39.23 -51.15
CA CYS A 128 -41.05 38.68 -50.09
C CYS A 128 -41.27 39.38 -48.73
N VAL A 129 -41.41 40.72 -48.72
CA VAL A 129 -41.74 41.47 -47.48
C VAL A 129 -43.07 41.01 -46.88
N GLN A 130 -44.10 40.80 -47.72
CA GLN A 130 -45.41 40.32 -47.24
C GLN A 130 -45.35 38.91 -46.64
N ASN A 131 -44.42 38.08 -47.12
CA ASN A 131 -44.18 36.74 -46.61
C ASN A 131 -43.14 36.70 -45.47
N GLU A 132 -42.69 37.85 -44.97
CA GLU A 132 -41.65 38.00 -43.95
C GLU A 132 -40.27 37.39 -44.34
N ASP A 133 -40.05 37.12 -45.64
CA ASP A 133 -38.76 36.67 -46.18
C ASP A 133 -37.88 37.89 -46.52
N TYR A 134 -37.43 38.56 -45.46
CA TYR A 134 -36.72 39.83 -45.59
C TYR A 134 -35.35 39.70 -46.28
N ILE A 135 -34.66 38.56 -46.16
CA ILE A 135 -33.38 38.33 -46.84
C ILE A 135 -33.60 38.23 -48.36
N ALA A 136 -34.61 37.47 -48.80
CA ALA A 136 -34.96 37.43 -50.22
C ALA A 136 -35.44 38.80 -50.73
N ALA A 137 -36.22 39.54 -49.91
CA ALA A 137 -36.67 40.89 -50.26
C ALA A 137 -35.49 41.84 -50.54
N ILE A 138 -34.50 41.89 -49.63
CA ILE A 138 -33.27 42.69 -49.81
C ILE A 138 -32.56 42.29 -51.11
N GLY A 139 -32.45 40.98 -51.38
CA GLY A 139 -31.81 40.47 -52.59
C GLY A 139 -32.53 40.84 -53.88
N TYR A 140 -33.85 41.01 -53.86
CA TYR A 140 -34.63 41.48 -55.01
C TYR A 140 -34.55 43.00 -55.18
N PHE A 141 -34.69 43.78 -54.11
CA PHE A 141 -34.58 45.24 -54.17
C PHE A 141 -33.20 45.70 -54.65
N ALA A 142 -32.13 44.99 -54.28
CA ALA A 142 -30.77 45.26 -54.75
C ALA A 142 -30.58 45.12 -56.28
N LYS A 143 -31.54 44.52 -57.00
CA LYS A 143 -31.51 44.34 -58.47
C LYS A 143 -32.33 45.39 -59.23
N VAL A 144 -33.02 46.29 -58.52
CA VAL A 144 -33.74 47.41 -59.12
C VAL A 144 -32.72 48.43 -59.63
N ILE A 145 -32.83 48.85 -60.89
CA ILE A 145 -31.86 49.74 -61.54
C ILE A 145 -32.16 51.21 -61.23
N GLY A 146 -31.15 52.07 -61.30
CA GLY A 146 -31.27 53.49 -60.92
C GLY A 146 -32.26 54.29 -61.76
N GLU A 147 -32.49 53.84 -63.00
CA GLU A 147 -33.42 54.44 -63.97
C GLU A 147 -34.88 54.10 -63.68
N ASP A 148 -35.16 53.09 -62.86
CA ASP A 148 -36.51 52.70 -62.48
C ASP A 148 -37.13 53.73 -61.53
N TYR A 149 -38.38 54.13 -61.78
CA TYR A 149 -39.14 55.02 -60.90
C TYR A 149 -39.17 54.52 -59.44
N ASP A 150 -39.21 53.19 -59.26
CA ASP A 150 -39.26 52.56 -57.94
C ASP A 150 -37.89 52.43 -57.25
N TYR A 151 -36.78 52.83 -57.88
CA TYR A 151 -35.43 52.67 -57.31
C TYR A 151 -35.29 53.24 -55.91
N ARG A 152 -35.80 54.47 -55.70
CA ARG A 152 -35.75 55.11 -54.38
C ARG A 152 -36.60 54.37 -53.35
N ASN A 153 -37.80 53.91 -53.75
CA ASN A 153 -38.66 53.14 -52.86
C ASN A 153 -38.01 51.79 -52.54
N ALA A 154 -37.36 51.14 -53.50
CA ALA A 154 -36.62 49.89 -53.29
C ALA A 154 -35.49 50.06 -52.27
N ALA A 155 -34.78 51.20 -52.28
CA ALA A 155 -33.77 51.52 -51.28
C ALA A 155 -34.39 51.72 -49.86
N GLU A 156 -35.46 52.51 -49.75
CA GLU A 156 -36.18 52.72 -48.47
C GLU A 156 -36.77 51.39 -47.92
N GLU A 157 -37.29 50.54 -48.81
CA GLU A 157 -37.82 49.22 -48.47
C GLU A 157 -36.73 48.21 -48.10
N THR A 158 -35.54 48.33 -48.69
CA THR A 158 -34.35 47.54 -48.30
C THR A 158 -33.96 47.84 -46.84
N GLU A 159 -33.90 49.12 -46.46
CA GLU A 159 -33.61 49.52 -45.08
C GLU A 159 -34.68 49.01 -44.10
N ARG A 160 -35.96 49.11 -44.49
CA ARG A 160 -37.08 48.62 -43.68
C ARG A 160 -37.05 47.11 -43.51
N ALA A 161 -36.79 46.36 -44.59
CA ALA A 161 -36.67 44.91 -44.55
C ALA A 161 -35.51 44.46 -43.66
N ALA A 162 -34.35 45.13 -43.73
CA ALA A 162 -33.21 44.86 -42.85
C ALA A 162 -33.55 45.10 -41.37
N TYR A 163 -34.30 46.17 -41.05
CA TYR A 163 -34.77 46.41 -39.69
C TYR A 163 -35.74 45.33 -39.20
N GLN A 164 -36.75 44.98 -40.01
CA GLN A 164 -37.76 43.97 -39.66
C GLN A 164 -37.15 42.58 -39.49
N TYR A 165 -36.13 42.23 -40.29
CA TYR A 165 -35.38 40.98 -40.12
C TYR A 165 -34.79 40.87 -38.71
N VAL A 166 -34.13 41.93 -38.22
CA VAL A 166 -33.51 41.94 -36.89
C VAL A 166 -34.56 41.85 -35.79
N GLU A 167 -35.66 42.62 -35.88
CA GLU A 167 -36.73 42.57 -34.88
C GLU A 167 -37.42 41.20 -34.83
N ASN A 168 -37.75 40.61 -35.98
CA ASN A 168 -38.36 39.29 -36.04
C ASN A 168 -37.42 38.19 -35.52
N THR A 169 -36.12 38.29 -35.82
CA THR A 169 -35.12 37.35 -35.30
C THR A 169 -35.06 37.43 -33.78
N ILE A 170 -34.91 38.63 -33.20
CA ILE A 170 -34.82 38.82 -31.74
C ILE A 170 -36.10 38.34 -31.06
N LYS A 171 -37.27 38.68 -31.60
CA LYS A 171 -38.57 38.25 -31.06
C LYS A 171 -38.74 36.73 -31.06
N THR A 172 -38.32 36.07 -32.15
CA THR A 172 -38.37 34.61 -32.27
C THR A 172 -37.45 33.96 -31.24
N VAL A 173 -36.24 34.49 -31.11
CA VAL A 173 -35.24 34.06 -30.14
C VAL A 173 -35.76 34.19 -28.71
N ASP A 174 -36.32 35.35 -28.33
CA ASP A 174 -36.86 35.57 -26.98
C ASP A 174 -37.95 34.54 -26.63
N SER A 175 -38.85 34.22 -27.57
CA SER A 175 -39.89 33.20 -27.37
C SER A 175 -39.32 31.78 -27.22
N LEU A 176 -38.22 31.46 -27.91
CA LEU A 176 -37.57 30.15 -27.82
C LEU A 176 -36.74 30.02 -26.54
N THR A 177 -36.12 31.10 -26.06
CA THR A 177 -35.38 31.14 -24.79
C THR A 177 -36.29 30.91 -23.59
N GLU A 178 -37.53 31.42 -23.61
CA GLU A 178 -38.54 31.12 -22.57
C GLU A 178 -38.84 29.62 -22.44
N ASN A 179 -38.65 28.84 -23.51
CA ASN A 179 -38.81 27.38 -23.53
C ASN A 179 -37.51 26.60 -23.26
N SER A 180 -36.44 27.31 -22.85
CA SER A 180 -35.11 26.74 -22.56
C SER A 180 -34.47 25.95 -23.71
N ASN A 181 -34.84 26.23 -24.96
CA ASN A 181 -34.29 25.54 -26.14
C ASN A 181 -33.06 26.27 -26.71
N PHE A 182 -32.02 26.40 -25.88
CA PHE A 182 -30.83 27.23 -26.19
C PHE A 182 -30.10 26.80 -27.46
N ARG A 183 -29.99 25.49 -27.72
CA ARG A 183 -29.34 24.97 -28.95
C ARG A 183 -29.99 25.50 -30.23
N GLN A 184 -31.32 25.53 -30.31
CA GLN A 184 -32.02 26.08 -31.47
C GLN A 184 -31.86 27.60 -31.57
N VAL A 185 -31.93 28.29 -30.44
CA VAL A 185 -31.76 29.75 -30.36
C VAL A 185 -30.37 30.18 -30.86
N ILE A 186 -29.32 29.51 -30.38
CA ILE A 186 -27.93 29.81 -30.76
C ILE A 186 -27.71 29.55 -32.25
N ALA A 187 -28.28 28.48 -32.80
CA ALA A 187 -28.20 28.19 -34.23
C ALA A 187 -28.86 29.30 -35.08
N GLU A 188 -30.04 29.77 -34.67
CA GLU A 188 -30.77 30.84 -35.36
C GLU A 188 -30.00 32.17 -35.34
N LEU A 189 -29.47 32.56 -34.18
CA LEU A 189 -28.67 33.77 -34.03
C LEU A 189 -27.35 33.68 -34.80
N ASN A 190 -26.72 32.51 -34.85
CA ASN A 190 -25.47 32.33 -35.60
C ASN A 190 -25.73 32.40 -37.12
N ASN A 191 -26.84 31.83 -37.60
CA ASN A 191 -27.29 32.00 -38.99
C ASN A 191 -27.57 33.48 -39.30
N ALA A 192 -28.24 34.19 -38.40
CA ALA A 192 -28.49 35.62 -38.57
C ALA A 192 -27.19 36.43 -38.64
N LYS A 193 -26.23 36.16 -37.75
CA LYS A 193 -24.89 36.76 -37.78
C LYS A 193 -24.19 36.53 -39.12
N TYR A 194 -24.22 35.29 -39.62
CA TYR A 194 -23.62 34.93 -40.91
C TYR A 194 -24.28 35.66 -42.09
N ASN A 195 -25.62 35.63 -42.16
CA ASN A 195 -26.37 36.31 -43.22
C ASN A 195 -26.06 37.81 -43.24
N MET A 196 -26.07 38.46 -42.07
CA MET A 196 -25.85 39.90 -41.95
C MET A 196 -24.43 40.34 -42.27
N GLN A 197 -23.43 39.47 -42.13
CA GLN A 197 -22.05 39.79 -42.48
C GLN A 197 -21.85 39.90 -44.00
N SER A 198 -22.60 39.12 -44.77
CA SER A 198 -22.48 39.06 -46.24
C SER A 198 -23.33 40.10 -46.98
N ILE A 199 -24.31 40.70 -46.30
CA ILE A 199 -25.30 41.62 -46.90
C ILE A 199 -25.01 43.06 -46.44
N SER A 200 -24.66 43.94 -47.38
CA SER A 200 -24.30 45.34 -47.11
C SER A 200 -25.45 46.21 -46.60
N ALA A 201 -26.70 45.76 -46.75
CA ALA A 201 -27.89 46.47 -46.26
C ALA A 201 -27.98 46.56 -44.73
N PHE A 202 -27.26 45.70 -43.99
CA PHE A 202 -27.27 45.74 -42.52
C PHE A 202 -26.23 46.72 -41.98
N THR A 203 -26.71 47.63 -41.12
CA THR A 203 -25.86 48.58 -40.39
C THR A 203 -25.03 47.87 -39.31
N GLU A 204 -23.91 48.48 -38.91
CA GLU A 204 -23.11 47.98 -37.78
C GLU A 204 -23.90 47.94 -36.47
N THR A 205 -24.82 48.87 -36.24
CA THR A 205 -25.72 48.84 -35.08
C THR A 205 -26.64 47.62 -35.09
N GLN A 206 -27.17 47.24 -36.24
CA GLN A 206 -28.00 46.03 -36.37
C GLN A 206 -27.18 44.76 -36.14
N LYS A 207 -25.97 44.69 -36.73
CA LYS A 207 -25.05 43.57 -36.51
C LYS A 207 -24.66 43.43 -35.04
N ALA A 208 -24.37 44.53 -34.37
CA ALA A 208 -24.09 44.57 -32.94
C ALA A 208 -25.26 44.04 -32.11
N ARG A 209 -26.51 44.46 -32.39
CA ARG A 209 -27.69 43.96 -31.67
C ARG A 209 -27.85 42.43 -31.72
N ILE A 210 -27.64 41.82 -32.88
CA ILE A 210 -27.69 40.36 -33.03
C ILE A 210 -26.51 39.69 -32.32
N LYS A 211 -25.32 40.27 -32.39
CA LYS A 211 -24.14 39.77 -31.66
C LYS A 211 -24.32 39.84 -30.14
N ASP A 212 -24.82 40.96 -29.62
CA ASP A 212 -25.10 41.14 -28.20
C ASP A 212 -26.11 40.09 -27.73
N LYS A 213 -27.16 39.86 -28.52
CA LYS A 213 -28.18 38.85 -28.21
C LYS A 213 -27.62 37.42 -28.24
N TYR A 214 -26.73 37.14 -29.19
CA TYR A 214 -26.03 35.86 -29.29
C TYR A 214 -25.19 35.59 -28.04
N VAL A 215 -24.38 36.55 -27.61
CA VAL A 215 -23.55 36.41 -26.41
C VAL A 215 -24.39 36.33 -25.14
N GLU A 216 -25.44 37.16 -25.00
CA GLU A 216 -26.39 37.09 -23.89
C GLU A 216 -26.99 35.68 -23.76
N THR A 217 -27.36 35.06 -24.88
CA THR A 217 -27.95 33.72 -24.92
C THR A 217 -26.94 32.64 -24.51
N ILE A 218 -25.71 32.71 -25.01
CA ILE A 218 -24.65 31.78 -24.62
C ILE A 218 -24.39 31.85 -23.11
N LEU A 219 -24.29 33.06 -22.56
CA LEU A 219 -24.03 33.23 -21.13
C LEU A 219 -25.18 32.69 -20.27
N LYS A 220 -26.44 32.82 -20.71
CA LYS A 220 -27.60 32.19 -20.06
C LYS A 220 -27.53 30.66 -20.09
N GLU A 221 -27.09 30.05 -21.19
CA GLU A 221 -26.92 28.60 -21.27
C GLU A 221 -25.76 28.13 -20.39
N VAL A 222 -24.65 28.89 -20.35
CA VAL A 222 -23.53 28.64 -19.42
C VAL A 222 -24.02 28.65 -17.97
N ASP A 223 -24.79 29.67 -17.58
CA ASP A 223 -25.35 29.75 -16.22
C ASP A 223 -26.29 28.58 -15.89
N LEU A 224 -27.11 28.14 -16.85
CA LEU A 224 -27.96 26.95 -16.69
C LEU A 224 -27.14 25.67 -16.54
N SER A 225 -26.07 25.50 -17.33
CA SER A 225 -25.16 24.36 -17.22
C SER A 225 -24.48 24.32 -15.85
N ILE A 226 -24.06 25.47 -15.30
CA ILE A 226 -23.53 25.57 -13.94
C ILE A 226 -24.56 25.11 -12.90
N VAL A 227 -25.81 25.58 -12.98
CA VAL A 227 -26.89 25.17 -12.06
C VAL A 227 -27.13 23.66 -12.10
N ASN A 228 -26.99 23.05 -13.28
CA ASN A 228 -27.13 21.61 -13.47
C ASN A 228 -25.84 20.82 -13.17
N LYS A 229 -24.78 21.47 -12.69
CA LYS A 229 -23.43 20.91 -12.49
C LYS A 229 -22.81 20.31 -13.76
N ALA A 230 -23.28 20.71 -14.93
CA ALA A 230 -22.73 20.34 -16.23
C ALA A 230 -21.56 21.28 -16.58
N TYR A 231 -20.55 21.34 -15.71
CA TYR A 231 -19.40 22.24 -15.89
C TYR A 231 -18.62 21.99 -17.19
N PRO A 232 -18.39 20.73 -17.64
CA PRO A 232 -17.76 20.49 -18.93
C PRO A 232 -18.48 21.15 -20.11
N ASP A 233 -19.82 21.09 -20.12
CA ASP A 233 -20.64 21.72 -21.16
C ASP A 233 -20.55 23.26 -21.09
N ALA A 234 -20.57 23.82 -19.88
CA ALA A 234 -20.41 25.27 -19.66
C ALA A 234 -19.05 25.77 -20.17
N ILE A 235 -17.98 25.06 -19.85
CA ILE A 235 -16.61 25.37 -20.26
C ILE A 235 -16.44 25.23 -21.77
N GLU A 236 -17.00 24.19 -22.38
CA GLU A 236 -16.97 23.99 -23.83
C GLU A 236 -17.71 25.13 -24.57
N LEU A 237 -18.88 25.55 -24.08
CA LEU A 237 -19.63 26.68 -24.62
C LEU A 237 -18.83 27.99 -24.59
N LEU A 238 -18.17 28.28 -23.46
CA LEU A 238 -17.28 29.44 -23.34
C LEU A 238 -16.11 29.34 -24.33
N SER A 239 -15.45 28.18 -24.40
CA SER A 239 -14.27 27.96 -25.22
C SER A 239 -14.56 28.17 -26.71
N ASN A 240 -15.64 27.56 -27.20
CA ASN A 240 -16.04 27.61 -28.60
C ASN A 240 -16.48 29.02 -29.04
N ASN A 241 -16.86 29.89 -28.09
CA ASN A 241 -17.38 31.23 -28.37
C ASN A 241 -16.49 32.36 -27.83
N LYS A 242 -15.23 32.06 -27.48
CA LYS A 242 -14.29 32.99 -26.85
C LYS A 242 -14.21 34.35 -27.53
N ASN A 243 -14.07 34.38 -28.86
CA ASN A 243 -13.89 35.62 -29.60
C ASN A 243 -15.10 36.55 -29.48
N ASP A 244 -16.32 36.02 -29.68
CA ASP A 244 -17.55 36.80 -29.60
C ASP A 244 -17.80 37.31 -28.17
N ILE A 245 -17.56 36.47 -27.16
CA ILE A 245 -17.74 36.79 -25.75
C ILE A 245 -16.74 37.86 -25.28
N SER A 246 -15.46 37.72 -25.67
CA SER A 246 -14.36 38.59 -25.21
C SER A 246 -14.49 40.05 -25.61
N GLU A 247 -15.33 40.36 -26.60
CA GLU A 247 -15.61 41.73 -27.03
C GLU A 247 -16.65 42.45 -26.14
N LEU A 248 -17.44 41.70 -25.37
CA LEU A 248 -18.58 42.23 -24.61
C LEU A 248 -18.46 42.07 -23.09
N VAL A 249 -17.77 41.03 -22.64
CA VAL A 249 -17.59 40.74 -21.21
C VAL A 249 -16.14 40.36 -20.92
N ASP A 250 -15.75 40.42 -19.65
CA ASP A 250 -14.46 39.91 -19.20
C ASP A 250 -14.47 38.37 -19.27
N TYR A 251 -14.10 37.86 -20.45
CA TYR A 251 -14.06 36.43 -20.74
C TYR A 251 -13.18 35.67 -19.75
N ASN A 252 -12.02 36.22 -19.38
CA ASN A 252 -11.07 35.51 -18.53
C ASN A 252 -11.62 35.34 -17.12
N ASN A 253 -12.28 36.36 -16.57
CA ASN A 253 -12.94 36.22 -15.26
C ASN A 253 -14.07 35.18 -15.33
N LYS A 254 -14.97 35.29 -16.33
CA LYS A 254 -16.07 34.32 -16.45
C LYS A 254 -15.56 32.89 -16.65
N TRP A 255 -14.52 32.70 -17.46
CA TRP A 255 -13.85 31.42 -17.66
C TRP A 255 -13.32 30.86 -16.33
N ASN A 256 -12.55 31.65 -15.59
CA ASN A 256 -11.99 31.24 -14.32
C ASN A 256 -13.07 30.93 -13.28
N ASP A 257 -14.13 31.74 -13.18
CA ASP A 257 -15.26 31.49 -12.25
C ASP A 257 -15.90 30.11 -12.50
N VAL A 258 -16.11 29.71 -13.76
CA VAL A 258 -16.68 28.38 -14.06
C VAL A 258 -15.69 27.26 -13.74
N PHE A 259 -14.39 27.46 -14.00
CA PHE A 259 -13.38 26.48 -13.62
C PHE A 259 -13.28 26.32 -12.12
N ASP A 260 -13.27 27.40 -11.35
CA ASP A 260 -13.17 27.34 -9.90
C ASP A 260 -14.37 26.58 -9.31
N LEU A 261 -15.59 26.82 -9.82
CA LEU A 261 -16.76 26.03 -9.43
C LEU A 261 -16.66 24.55 -9.81
N TYR A 262 -16.06 24.23 -10.96
CA TYR A 262 -15.80 22.85 -11.36
C TYR A 262 -14.83 22.16 -10.39
N ILE A 263 -13.74 22.84 -10.02
CA ILE A 263 -12.77 22.33 -9.05
C ILE A 263 -13.44 22.15 -7.69
N GLU A 264 -14.22 23.13 -7.22
CA GLU A 264 -14.97 23.02 -5.96
C GLU A 264 -15.90 21.80 -5.92
N ASP A 265 -16.60 21.51 -7.03
CA ASP A 265 -17.49 20.35 -7.12
C ASP A 265 -16.72 19.03 -7.08
N ILE A 266 -15.63 18.92 -7.86
CA ILE A 266 -14.72 17.76 -7.82
C ILE A 266 -14.18 17.55 -6.40
N MET A 267 -13.73 18.62 -5.74
CA MET A 267 -13.21 18.54 -4.38
C MET A 267 -14.27 18.09 -3.37
N SER A 268 -15.52 18.55 -3.53
CA SER A 268 -16.63 18.11 -2.70
C SER A 268 -16.94 16.62 -2.90
N GLU A 269 -16.85 16.10 -4.13
CA GLU A 269 -17.01 14.67 -4.41
C GLU A 269 -15.88 13.85 -3.78
N LEU A 270 -14.63 14.29 -3.91
CA LEU A 270 -13.46 13.62 -3.30
C LEU A 270 -13.58 13.54 -1.77
N GLU A 271 -14.05 14.59 -1.11
CA GLU A 271 -14.33 14.58 0.33
C GLU A 271 -15.49 13.64 0.72
N GLN A 272 -16.42 13.39 -0.18
CA GLN A 272 -17.49 12.42 0.04
C GLN A 272 -16.97 10.98 -0.10
N TYR A 273 -16.17 10.71 -1.13
CA TYR A 273 -15.54 9.42 -1.33
C TYR A 273 -14.59 9.06 -0.19
N ASP A 274 -13.82 10.03 0.32
CA ASP A 274 -12.98 9.87 1.53
C ASP A 274 -13.79 9.42 2.75
N ARG A 275 -14.90 10.11 3.05
CA ARG A 275 -15.79 9.72 4.15
C ARG A 275 -16.42 8.33 3.99
N ASN A 276 -16.60 7.88 2.76
CA ASN A 276 -17.19 6.58 2.44
C ASN A 276 -16.14 5.46 2.26
N GLY A 277 -14.84 5.79 2.21
CA GLY A 277 -13.77 4.85 1.86
C GLY A 277 -13.84 4.35 0.40
N ASP A 278 -14.44 5.11 -0.51
CA ASP A 278 -14.61 4.72 -1.92
C ASP A 278 -13.43 5.21 -2.78
N PHE A 279 -12.31 4.51 -2.66
CA PHE A 279 -11.05 4.84 -3.33
C PHE A 279 -11.18 4.86 -4.86
N GLU A 280 -11.77 3.81 -5.43
CA GLU A 280 -11.87 3.65 -6.88
C GLU A 280 -12.67 4.78 -7.53
N SER A 281 -13.72 5.26 -6.86
CA SER A 281 -14.50 6.40 -7.36
C SER A 281 -13.71 7.70 -7.28
N SER A 282 -12.91 7.92 -6.24
CA SER A 282 -11.99 9.07 -6.18
C SER A 282 -11.00 9.08 -7.32
N VAL A 283 -10.28 7.96 -7.55
CA VAL A 283 -9.30 7.86 -8.64
C VAL A 283 -9.96 8.14 -9.99
N ARG A 284 -11.09 7.48 -10.28
CA ARG A 284 -11.83 7.69 -11.55
C ARG A 284 -12.28 9.13 -11.74
N THR A 285 -12.70 9.80 -10.67
CA THR A 285 -13.13 11.20 -10.70
C THR A 285 -11.96 12.13 -11.02
N ILE A 286 -10.80 11.91 -10.38
CA ILE A 286 -9.58 12.67 -10.64
C ILE A 286 -9.04 12.42 -12.05
N GLU A 287 -8.94 11.17 -12.50
CA GLU A 287 -8.52 10.84 -13.86
C GLU A 287 -9.40 11.53 -14.90
N SER A 288 -10.73 11.48 -14.70
CA SER A 288 -11.70 12.14 -15.57
C SER A 288 -11.51 13.66 -15.56
N ALA A 289 -11.26 14.26 -14.39
CA ALA A 289 -11.03 15.69 -14.27
C ALA A 289 -9.72 16.14 -14.91
N LEU A 290 -8.62 15.40 -14.70
CA LEU A 290 -7.32 15.67 -15.30
C LEU A 290 -7.36 15.48 -16.82
N GLN A 291 -8.02 14.43 -17.31
CA GLN A 291 -8.22 14.21 -18.74
C GLN A 291 -9.03 15.36 -19.37
N PHE A 292 -10.07 15.83 -18.70
CA PHE A 292 -10.84 16.98 -19.15
C PHE A 292 -10.00 18.26 -19.16
N LEU A 293 -9.28 18.55 -18.07
CA LEU A 293 -8.41 19.73 -17.95
C LEU A 293 -7.27 19.74 -18.95
N SER A 294 -6.76 18.57 -19.34
CA SER A 294 -5.68 18.42 -20.34
C SER A 294 -6.02 18.99 -21.72
N ARG A 295 -7.32 19.16 -22.03
CA ARG A 295 -7.79 19.74 -23.29
C ARG A 295 -7.52 21.25 -23.40
N TYR A 296 -7.23 21.91 -22.28
CA TYR A 296 -7.06 23.35 -22.20
C TYR A 296 -5.63 23.69 -21.72
N SER A 297 -4.98 24.66 -22.39
CA SER A 297 -3.55 24.97 -22.16
C SER A 297 -3.28 25.88 -20.95
N ASN A 298 -4.32 26.48 -20.37
CA ASN A 298 -4.23 27.46 -19.28
C ASN A 298 -4.76 26.93 -17.93
N THR A 299 -4.81 25.60 -17.77
CA THR A 299 -5.38 24.92 -16.58
C THR A 299 -4.32 24.30 -15.67
N GLU A 300 -3.03 24.61 -15.85
CA GLU A 300 -1.94 23.98 -15.07
C GLU A 300 -2.06 24.21 -13.56
N ASN A 301 -2.49 25.40 -13.13
CA ASN A 301 -2.69 25.65 -11.70
C ASN A 301 -3.83 24.80 -11.13
N GLN A 302 -4.93 24.66 -11.86
CA GLN A 302 -6.07 23.84 -11.46
C GLN A 302 -5.73 22.35 -11.46
N LYS A 303 -4.94 21.88 -12.43
CA LYS A 303 -4.41 20.51 -12.44
C LYS A 303 -3.55 20.27 -11.20
N TYR A 304 -2.66 21.21 -10.86
CA TYR A 304 -1.82 21.12 -9.67
C TYR A 304 -2.65 21.08 -8.38
N GLU A 305 -3.72 21.85 -8.29
CA GLU A 305 -4.61 21.85 -7.12
C GLU A 305 -5.33 20.50 -6.93
N ILE A 306 -5.90 19.92 -8.01
CA ILE A 306 -6.49 18.58 -7.96
C ILE A 306 -5.44 17.54 -7.62
N LEU A 307 -4.27 17.56 -8.27
CA LEU A 307 -3.19 16.62 -8.02
C LEU A 307 -2.71 16.69 -6.57
N SER A 308 -2.49 17.88 -6.02
CA SER A 308 -2.02 18.03 -4.64
C SER A 308 -3.02 17.46 -3.62
N LYS A 309 -4.33 17.63 -3.83
CA LYS A 309 -5.35 17.03 -2.96
C LYS A 309 -5.48 15.52 -3.19
N TYR A 310 -5.32 15.06 -4.42
CA TYR A 310 -5.25 13.62 -4.71
C TYR A 310 -4.09 12.95 -3.97
N GLU A 311 -2.88 13.47 -4.10
CA GLU A 311 -1.69 12.97 -3.40
C GLU A 311 -1.92 12.89 -1.88
N ALA A 312 -2.45 13.97 -1.28
CA ALA A 312 -2.76 14.00 0.14
C ALA A 312 -3.78 12.93 0.56
N THR A 313 -4.80 12.70 -0.26
CA THR A 313 -5.88 11.72 0.02
C THR A 313 -5.34 10.29 -0.07
N VAL A 314 -4.55 10.00 -1.12
CA VAL A 314 -3.88 8.71 -1.31
C VAL A 314 -3.00 8.38 -0.11
N TYR A 315 -2.21 9.34 0.38
CA TYR A 315 -1.32 9.11 1.52
C TYR A 315 -2.08 8.84 2.82
N GLN A 316 -3.19 9.55 3.06
CA GLN A 316 -4.02 9.32 4.24
C GLN A 316 -4.61 7.91 4.24
N TRP A 317 -5.08 7.44 3.08
CA TRP A 317 -5.62 6.09 2.96
C TRP A 317 -4.57 4.99 3.10
N ILE A 318 -3.42 5.12 2.43
CA ILE A 318 -2.32 4.15 2.59
C ILE A 318 -1.97 4.01 4.07
N ARG A 319 -1.80 5.12 4.79
CA ARG A 319 -1.50 5.10 6.23
C ARG A 319 -2.63 4.53 7.08
N LYS A 320 -3.88 4.77 6.71
CA LYS A 320 -5.04 4.15 7.38
C LYS A 320 -4.99 2.63 7.22
N TYR A 321 -4.81 2.12 6.00
CA TYR A 321 -4.74 0.69 5.73
C TYR A 321 -3.54 0.02 6.39
N ILE A 322 -2.38 0.70 6.44
CA ILE A 322 -1.23 0.27 7.24
C ILE A 322 -1.61 0.14 8.73
N ALA A 323 -2.29 1.15 9.30
CA ALA A 323 -2.71 1.13 10.70
C ALA A 323 -3.78 0.07 11.01
N GLU A 324 -4.54 -0.36 10.00
CA GLU A 324 -5.57 -1.41 10.08
C GLU A 324 -5.01 -2.80 9.70
N ASN A 325 -3.70 -2.93 9.48
CA ASN A 325 -3.01 -4.15 9.02
C ASN A 325 -3.54 -4.73 7.68
N GLN A 326 -4.13 -3.87 6.84
CA GLN A 326 -4.66 -4.18 5.52
C GLN A 326 -3.62 -3.87 4.43
N TYR A 327 -2.51 -4.62 4.45
CA TYR A 327 -1.36 -4.32 3.60
C TYR A 327 -1.61 -4.54 2.11
N ASP A 328 -2.44 -5.52 1.73
CA ASP A 328 -2.76 -5.80 0.33
C ASP A 328 -3.58 -4.64 -0.28
N GLU A 329 -4.48 -4.03 0.49
CA GLU A 329 -5.21 -2.84 0.12
C GLU A 329 -4.30 -1.60 0.00
N ALA A 330 -3.35 -1.44 0.93
CA ALA A 330 -2.34 -0.37 0.86
C ALA A 330 -1.45 -0.51 -0.39
N GLU A 331 -1.00 -1.72 -0.72
CA GLU A 331 -0.24 -2.03 -1.93
C GLU A 331 -1.07 -1.79 -3.21
N HIS A 332 -2.35 -2.16 -3.20
CA HIS A 332 -3.24 -1.94 -4.36
C HIS A 332 -3.45 -0.45 -4.65
N ILE A 333 -3.72 0.36 -3.61
CA ILE A 333 -3.84 1.81 -3.72
C ILE A 333 -2.55 2.44 -4.22
N MET A 334 -1.41 1.97 -3.70
CA MET A 334 -0.10 2.41 -4.15
C MET A 334 0.10 2.13 -5.65
N GLN A 335 -0.30 0.95 -6.14
CA GLN A 335 -0.17 0.61 -7.56
C GLN A 335 -1.04 1.50 -8.46
N LEU A 336 -2.27 1.80 -8.04
CA LEU A 336 -3.17 2.70 -8.78
C LEU A 336 -2.61 4.14 -8.87
N TYR A 337 -1.80 4.55 -7.89
CA TYR A 337 -1.11 5.84 -7.92
C TYR A 337 0.08 5.89 -8.90
N ILE A 338 0.69 4.73 -9.24
CA ILE A 338 1.88 4.64 -10.12
C ILE A 338 1.55 4.73 -11.60
N ASP A 339 0.38 4.24 -12.02
CA ASP A 339 0.05 4.13 -13.45
C ASP A 339 -0.17 5.50 -14.15
N ASP A 340 -0.11 6.61 -13.38
CA ASP A 340 -0.12 7.97 -13.89
C ASP A 340 1.31 8.55 -14.05
N GLU A 341 1.81 8.57 -15.30
CA GLU A 341 3.12 9.13 -15.68
C GLU A 341 3.32 10.62 -15.29
N SER A 342 2.25 11.32 -14.89
CA SER A 342 2.31 12.74 -14.51
C SER A 342 2.76 12.98 -13.05
N ILE A 343 2.70 11.96 -12.19
CA ILE A 343 2.98 12.09 -10.75
C ILE A 343 4.46 11.76 -10.48
N LYS A 344 5.27 12.82 -10.38
CA LYS A 344 6.75 12.76 -10.48
C LYS A 344 7.51 12.76 -9.15
N ASP A 345 6.88 12.55 -7.99
CA ASP A 345 7.64 12.41 -6.74
C ASP A 345 7.96 10.95 -6.40
N ARG A 346 8.98 10.44 -7.06
CA ARG A 346 9.54 9.11 -6.81
C ARG A 346 10.02 8.92 -5.37
N THR A 347 10.39 10.01 -4.68
CA THR A 347 10.89 9.97 -3.30
C THR A 347 9.78 9.58 -2.34
N THR A 348 8.61 10.19 -2.49
CA THR A 348 7.46 9.91 -1.62
C THR A 348 6.90 8.50 -1.87
N TYR A 349 6.91 8.06 -3.12
CA TYR A 349 6.61 6.66 -3.48
C TYR A 349 7.53 5.65 -2.79
N ASP A 350 8.85 5.83 -2.93
CA ASP A 350 9.84 4.92 -2.32
C ASP A 350 9.68 4.89 -0.80
N THR A 351 9.40 6.06 -0.19
CA THR A 351 9.16 6.19 1.26
C THR A 351 7.94 5.39 1.71
N LEU A 352 6.79 5.54 1.04
CA LEU A 352 5.57 4.83 1.42
C LEU A 352 5.66 3.34 1.14
N THR A 353 6.32 2.94 0.04
CA THR A 353 6.59 1.52 -0.25
C THR A 353 7.43 0.90 0.85
N GLN A 354 8.43 1.62 1.34
CA GLN A 354 9.22 1.20 2.49
C GLN A 354 8.37 1.14 3.77
N GLU A 355 7.53 2.14 4.03
CA GLU A 355 6.62 2.18 5.19
C GLU A 355 5.66 0.96 5.23
N ILE A 356 5.09 0.58 4.06
CA ILE A 356 4.25 -0.62 3.91
C ILE A 356 5.06 -1.88 4.24
N ASN A 357 6.24 -2.05 3.62
CA ASN A 357 7.05 -3.25 3.80
C ASN A 357 7.57 -3.40 5.24
N ASP A 358 8.06 -2.31 5.84
CA ASP A 358 8.57 -2.32 7.21
C ASP A 358 7.44 -2.66 8.21
N SER A 359 6.26 -2.06 8.03
CA SER A 359 5.09 -2.34 8.89
C SER A 359 4.58 -3.78 8.72
N LYS A 360 4.50 -4.28 7.49
CA LYS A 360 4.10 -5.66 7.18
C LYS A 360 5.04 -6.68 7.80
N ASN A 361 6.35 -6.45 7.68
CA ASN A 361 7.36 -7.33 8.29
C ASN A 361 7.30 -7.29 9.82
N GLN A 362 7.09 -6.12 10.41
CA GLN A 362 6.92 -5.97 11.85
C GLN A 362 5.67 -6.71 12.36
N TYR A 363 4.53 -6.58 11.68
CA TYR A 363 3.29 -7.28 12.03
C TYR A 363 3.47 -8.80 11.96
N LEU A 364 4.06 -9.33 10.87
CA LEU A 364 4.31 -10.77 10.73
C LEU A 364 5.25 -11.30 11.82
N TYR A 365 6.25 -10.51 12.22
CA TYR A 365 7.13 -10.84 13.33
C TYR A 365 6.36 -10.93 14.66
N GLU A 366 5.53 -9.93 14.96
CA GLU A 366 4.73 -9.87 16.19
C GLU A 366 3.68 -11.00 16.25
N GLU A 367 3.01 -11.28 15.14
CA GLU A 367 2.03 -12.37 15.03
C GLU A 367 2.68 -13.74 15.30
N GLU A 368 3.86 -14.00 14.71
CA GLU A 368 4.59 -15.24 14.94
C GLU A 368 5.10 -15.33 16.39
N ARG A 369 5.65 -14.23 16.94
CA ARG A 369 6.10 -14.16 18.34
C ARG A 369 4.96 -14.51 19.29
N ASP A 370 3.79 -13.89 19.11
CA ASP A 370 2.63 -14.08 19.98
C ASP A 370 2.08 -15.52 19.85
N GLY A 371 2.10 -16.08 18.64
CA GLY A 371 1.80 -17.49 18.40
C GLY A 371 2.72 -18.44 19.17
N VAL A 372 4.03 -18.22 19.10
CA VAL A 372 5.04 -19.01 19.84
C VAL A 372 4.86 -18.89 21.35
N LEU A 373 4.60 -17.68 21.87
CA LEU A 373 4.33 -17.48 23.30
C LEU A 373 3.08 -18.24 23.77
N ALA A 374 2.02 -18.23 22.94
CA ALA A 374 0.78 -18.95 23.23
C ALA A 374 1.00 -20.47 23.20
N GLU A 375 1.73 -20.99 22.21
CA GLU A 375 2.07 -22.41 22.10
C GLU A 375 2.93 -22.89 23.28
N ALA A 376 3.98 -22.15 23.63
CA ALA A 376 4.82 -22.46 24.79
C ALA A 376 4.00 -22.44 26.10
N ALA A 377 3.04 -21.52 26.24
CA ALA A 377 2.12 -21.51 27.39
C ALA A 377 1.20 -22.74 27.44
N GLN A 378 0.76 -23.26 26.29
CA GLN A 378 -0.01 -24.50 26.24
C GLN A 378 0.82 -25.69 26.73
N TYR A 379 2.04 -25.87 26.22
CA TYR A 379 2.95 -26.93 26.67
C TYR A 379 3.22 -26.85 28.18
N ALA A 380 3.56 -25.66 28.69
CA ALA A 380 3.82 -25.45 30.10
C ALA A 380 2.58 -25.79 30.98
N SER A 381 1.38 -25.39 30.54
CA SER A 381 0.14 -25.70 31.26
C SER A 381 -0.19 -27.21 31.30
N ALA A 382 0.28 -27.97 30.30
CA ALA A 382 0.20 -29.42 30.25
C ALA A 382 1.29 -30.12 31.09
N GLY A 383 2.21 -29.36 31.69
CA GLY A 383 3.36 -29.89 32.44
C GLY A 383 4.53 -30.33 31.55
N LEU A 384 4.46 -30.05 30.25
CA LEU A 384 5.49 -30.37 29.25
C LEU A 384 6.48 -29.21 29.13
N LEU A 385 7.26 -28.98 30.19
CA LEU A 385 8.17 -27.83 30.26
C LEU A 385 9.32 -27.89 29.25
N GLU A 386 9.80 -29.10 28.93
CA GLU A 386 10.84 -29.30 27.90
C GLU A 386 10.35 -28.82 26.52
N ASP A 387 9.15 -29.25 26.10
CA ASP A 387 8.56 -28.82 24.84
C ASP A 387 8.33 -27.30 24.81
N ALA A 388 7.89 -26.71 25.92
CA ALA A 388 7.72 -25.26 26.04
C ALA A 388 9.04 -24.50 25.83
N ILE A 389 10.15 -25.01 26.37
CA ILE A 389 11.49 -24.42 26.21
C ILE A 389 11.98 -24.57 24.76
N VAL A 390 11.77 -25.75 24.15
CA VAL A 390 12.17 -26.03 22.75
C VAL A 390 11.47 -25.08 21.77
N VAL A 391 10.17 -24.85 21.93
CA VAL A 391 9.39 -23.92 21.08
C VAL A 391 9.97 -22.50 21.14
N LEU A 392 10.32 -22.01 22.34
CA LEU A 392 10.91 -20.68 22.53
C LEU A 392 12.34 -20.57 21.94
N ASN A 393 13.14 -21.63 22.04
CA ASN A 393 14.47 -21.67 21.45
C ASN A 393 14.42 -21.64 19.91
N THR A 394 13.46 -22.36 19.31
CA THR A 394 13.24 -22.36 17.86
C THR A 394 13.01 -20.95 17.32
N PHE A 395 12.20 -20.14 18.02
CA PHE A 395 11.99 -18.73 17.63
C PHE A 395 13.27 -17.88 17.75
N THR A 396 14.03 -18.08 18.84
CA THR A 396 15.29 -17.36 19.07
C THR A 396 16.32 -17.65 17.97
N GLU A 397 16.43 -18.91 17.54
CA GLU A 397 17.32 -19.35 16.46
C GLU A 397 16.93 -18.72 15.11
N LYS A 398 15.63 -18.61 14.83
CA LYS A 398 15.12 -18.06 13.56
C LYS A 398 15.40 -16.56 13.41
N TYR A 399 15.24 -15.78 14.47
CA TYR A 399 15.27 -14.30 14.37
C TYR A 399 16.57 -13.66 14.88
N ALA A 400 17.51 -14.43 15.44
CA ALA A 400 18.83 -13.97 15.90
C ALA A 400 18.82 -12.76 16.85
N ALA A 401 17.70 -12.47 17.51
CA ALA A 401 17.50 -11.32 18.37
C ALA A 401 16.86 -11.75 19.71
N ALA A 402 17.33 -11.13 20.79
CA ALA A 402 16.79 -11.29 22.13
C ALA A 402 15.45 -10.53 22.24
N ASP A 403 14.38 -11.10 21.69
CA ASP A 403 13.04 -10.63 22.05
C ASP A 403 12.87 -10.81 23.57
N GLU A 404 12.74 -9.70 24.29
CA GLU A 404 12.74 -9.68 25.76
C GLU A 404 11.59 -10.52 26.33
N SER A 405 10.46 -10.58 25.63
CA SER A 405 9.31 -11.38 26.05
C SER A 405 9.59 -12.88 25.93
N ILE A 406 10.24 -13.31 24.83
CA ILE A 406 10.66 -14.71 24.61
C ILE A 406 11.73 -15.10 25.64
N VAL A 407 12.75 -14.27 25.83
CA VAL A 407 13.85 -14.51 26.79
C VAL A 407 13.32 -14.62 28.21
N SER A 408 12.45 -13.69 28.63
CA SER A 408 11.86 -13.69 29.96
C SER A 408 10.99 -14.92 30.19
N LYS A 409 10.19 -15.31 29.19
CA LYS A 409 9.31 -16.48 29.29
C LYS A 409 10.09 -17.78 29.35
N ARG A 410 11.16 -17.89 28.57
CA ARG A 410 12.07 -19.04 28.60
C ARG A 410 12.71 -19.21 29.96
N ALA A 411 13.32 -18.15 30.50
CA ALA A 411 13.98 -18.19 31.82
C ALA A 411 13.01 -18.64 32.94
N MET A 412 11.75 -18.20 32.87
CA MET A 412 10.71 -18.62 33.81
C MET A 412 10.43 -20.13 33.72
N TYR A 413 10.29 -20.69 32.52
CA TYR A 413 10.05 -22.13 32.33
C TYR A 413 11.28 -22.98 32.64
N GLU A 414 12.49 -22.50 32.34
CA GLU A 414 13.74 -23.15 32.74
C GLU A 414 13.84 -23.25 34.26
N GLN A 415 13.54 -22.19 35.00
CA GLN A 415 13.56 -22.21 36.47
C GLN A 415 12.49 -23.15 37.04
N GLU A 416 11.28 -23.15 36.48
CA GLU A 416 10.22 -24.06 36.91
C GLU A 416 10.60 -25.53 36.65
N TYR A 417 11.21 -25.80 35.50
CA TYR A 417 11.73 -27.11 35.15
C TYR A 417 12.79 -27.55 36.17
N VAL A 418 13.78 -26.71 36.46
CA VAL A 418 14.83 -26.99 37.44
C VAL A 418 14.24 -27.32 38.81
N ASN A 419 13.29 -26.52 39.30
CA ASN A 419 12.65 -26.75 40.60
C ASN A 419 11.94 -28.11 40.65
N ARG A 420 11.10 -28.42 39.64
CA ARG A 420 10.34 -29.69 39.59
C ARG A 420 11.27 -30.91 39.48
N MET A 421 12.34 -30.80 38.70
CA MET A 421 13.31 -31.89 38.56
C MET A 421 14.14 -32.06 39.84
N LEU A 422 14.56 -30.98 40.50
CA LEU A 422 15.24 -31.06 41.80
C LEU A 422 14.35 -31.69 42.88
N GLU A 423 13.05 -31.40 42.92
CA GLU A 423 12.12 -32.07 43.84
C GLU A 423 12.10 -33.59 43.60
N THR A 424 12.06 -34.02 42.34
CA THR A 424 12.09 -35.44 41.97
C THR A 424 13.43 -36.10 42.30
N GLY A 425 14.56 -35.44 41.99
CA GLY A 425 15.90 -35.92 42.34
C GLY A 425 16.10 -36.03 43.85
N ASN A 426 15.65 -35.02 44.62
CA ASN A 426 15.68 -35.05 46.08
C ASN A 426 14.79 -36.15 46.65
N ARG A 427 13.63 -36.44 46.04
CA ARG A 427 12.79 -37.57 46.43
C ARG A 427 13.55 -38.89 46.29
N PHE A 428 14.16 -39.15 45.14
CA PHE A 428 14.97 -40.37 44.94
C PHE A 428 16.16 -40.44 45.92
N TYR A 429 16.84 -39.33 46.16
CA TYR A 429 17.90 -39.21 47.15
C TYR A 429 17.42 -39.59 48.57
N ASN A 430 16.30 -39.01 49.02
CA ASN A 430 15.74 -39.26 50.35
C ASN A 430 15.19 -40.69 50.51
N GLU A 431 14.77 -41.32 49.42
CA GLU A 431 14.38 -42.73 49.38
C GLU A 431 15.60 -43.70 49.38
N GLY A 432 16.84 -43.18 49.36
CA GLY A 432 18.07 -43.98 49.28
C GLY A 432 18.37 -44.54 47.88
N LYS A 433 17.61 -44.14 46.86
CA LYS A 433 17.77 -44.57 45.46
C LYS A 433 18.81 -43.72 44.74
N TYR A 434 20.05 -43.77 45.21
CA TYR A 434 21.10 -42.83 44.77
C TYR A 434 21.45 -42.94 43.28
N LEU A 435 21.57 -44.17 42.74
CA LEU A 435 21.91 -44.37 41.32
C LEU A 435 20.82 -43.79 40.39
N LYS A 436 19.55 -43.99 40.75
CA LYS A 436 18.41 -43.41 40.02
C LYS A 436 18.41 -41.89 40.08
N ALA A 437 18.69 -41.31 41.26
CA ALA A 437 18.78 -39.87 41.43
C ALA A 437 19.88 -39.26 40.55
N LEU A 438 21.05 -39.87 40.51
CA LEU A 438 22.18 -39.42 39.69
C LEU A 438 21.84 -39.45 38.20
N TRP A 439 21.41 -40.61 37.68
CA TRP A 439 21.04 -40.75 36.27
C TRP A 439 19.95 -39.75 35.88
N PHE A 440 18.91 -39.61 36.69
CA PHE A 440 17.81 -38.67 36.44
C PHE A 440 18.28 -37.22 36.35
N LEU A 441 19.13 -36.77 37.28
CA LEU A 441 19.64 -35.39 37.29
C LEU A 441 20.59 -35.13 36.11
N GLU A 442 21.39 -36.12 35.73
CA GLU A 442 22.27 -36.05 34.56
C GLU A 442 21.47 -35.89 33.26
N GLU A 443 20.39 -36.65 33.08
CA GLU A 443 19.49 -36.46 31.94
C GLU A 443 18.80 -35.08 31.98
N CYS A 444 18.36 -34.63 33.16
CA CYS A 444 17.73 -33.31 33.30
C CYS A 444 18.67 -32.17 32.91
N SER A 445 19.97 -32.32 33.20
CA SER A 445 21.02 -31.31 32.96
C SER A 445 21.32 -31.14 31.46
N LYS A 446 20.96 -32.11 30.62
CA LYS A 446 21.09 -32.00 29.16
C LYS A 446 20.06 -31.05 28.55
N ILE A 447 18.90 -30.90 29.20
CA ILE A 447 17.82 -30.02 28.74
C ILE A 447 18.07 -28.60 29.26
N VAL A 448 18.28 -28.46 30.57
CA VAL A 448 18.65 -27.18 31.20
C VAL A 448 19.92 -27.38 32.03
N PRO A 449 21.07 -26.79 31.63
CA PRO A 449 22.32 -26.91 32.37
C PRO A 449 22.31 -25.99 33.61
N ALA A 450 21.66 -26.45 34.68
CA ALA A 450 21.53 -25.73 35.93
C ALA A 450 22.58 -26.18 36.97
N ASN A 451 23.23 -25.21 37.63
CA ASN A 451 24.26 -25.49 38.65
C ASN A 451 23.67 -26.26 39.85
N GLU A 452 22.40 -26.07 40.14
CA GLU A 452 21.67 -26.75 41.20
C GLU A 452 21.62 -28.27 41.00
N PHE A 453 21.54 -28.74 39.75
CA PHE A 453 21.65 -30.17 39.46
C PHE A 453 23.04 -30.69 39.80
N SER A 454 24.10 -29.97 39.39
CA SER A 454 25.49 -30.33 39.70
C SER A 454 25.76 -30.40 41.20
N LEU A 455 25.24 -29.43 41.98
CA LEU A 455 25.37 -29.42 43.44
C LEU A 455 24.68 -30.62 44.10
N LEU A 456 23.49 -31.02 43.63
CA LEU A 456 22.80 -32.19 44.16
C LEU A 456 23.50 -33.50 43.77
N ILE A 457 24.01 -33.60 42.54
CA ILE A 457 24.83 -34.73 42.07
C ILE A 457 26.07 -34.90 42.95
N GLU A 458 26.79 -33.82 43.25
CA GLU A 458 27.97 -33.85 44.14
C GLU A 458 27.58 -34.30 45.56
N LYS A 459 26.49 -33.75 46.10
CA LYS A 459 25.96 -34.16 47.41
C LYS A 459 25.63 -35.65 47.44
N ILE A 460 24.93 -36.18 46.44
CA ILE A 460 24.60 -37.61 46.35
C ILE A 460 25.88 -38.45 46.31
N ASN A 461 26.84 -38.08 45.46
CA ASN A 461 28.11 -38.78 45.33
C ASN A 461 28.94 -38.80 46.63
N SER A 462 28.82 -37.78 47.49
CA SER A 462 29.52 -37.72 48.76
C SER A 462 28.99 -38.68 49.84
N VAL A 463 27.71 -39.09 49.75
CA VAL A 463 27.06 -39.92 50.78
C VAL A 463 26.66 -41.31 50.31
N LYS A 464 26.57 -41.54 48.99
CA LYS A 464 26.18 -42.86 48.46
C LYS A 464 27.19 -43.93 48.90
N PRO A 465 26.72 -45.16 49.23
CA PRO A 465 27.63 -46.28 49.44
C PRO A 465 28.33 -46.65 48.13
N THR A 466 29.37 -47.47 48.21
CA THR A 466 29.99 -48.02 46.99
C THR A 466 29.14 -49.19 46.53
N TYR A 467 28.39 -49.02 45.44
CA TYR A 467 27.58 -50.09 44.89
C TYR A 467 28.44 -51.14 44.22
N LEU A 468 28.02 -52.40 44.28
CA LEU A 468 28.77 -53.51 43.69
C LEU A 468 28.95 -53.37 42.16
N CYS A 469 28.05 -52.68 41.45
CA CYS A 469 28.18 -52.39 40.01
C CYS A 469 29.28 -51.37 39.70
N GLU A 470 29.67 -50.56 40.68
CA GLU A 470 30.77 -49.60 40.55
C GLU A 470 32.14 -50.29 40.70
N LEU A 471 32.14 -51.56 41.16
CA LEU A 471 33.34 -52.36 41.31
C LEU A 471 33.50 -53.34 40.15
N LYS A 472 34.73 -53.45 39.66
CA LYS A 472 35.09 -54.46 38.68
C LYS A 472 35.39 -55.80 39.37
N TYR A 473 34.60 -56.82 39.08
CA TYR A 473 34.96 -58.20 39.45
C TYR A 473 36.16 -58.68 38.61
N GLN A 474 37.05 -59.44 39.25
CA GLN A 474 38.29 -59.95 38.66
C GLN A 474 38.07 -61.27 37.92
N GLU A 475 37.27 -62.14 38.52
CA GLU A 475 36.86 -63.42 37.96
C GLU A 475 35.36 -63.60 38.15
N SER A 476 34.72 -64.24 37.19
CA SER A 476 33.32 -64.61 37.30
C SER A 476 33.01 -65.84 36.46
N GLY A 477 31.97 -66.58 36.86
CA GLY A 477 31.37 -67.63 36.07
C GLY A 477 29.87 -67.61 36.32
N ARG A 478 29.06 -67.58 35.25
CA ARG A 478 27.59 -67.57 35.34
C ARG A 478 27.05 -66.50 36.32
N TYR A 479 27.70 -65.34 36.33
CA TYR A 479 27.33 -64.14 37.05
C TYR A 479 27.23 -63.01 36.04
N LYS A 480 26.18 -62.20 36.10
CA LYS A 480 26.02 -61.01 35.26
C LYS A 480 25.31 -59.90 36.01
N GLU A 481 25.70 -58.68 35.70
CA GLU A 481 24.90 -57.49 36.00
C GLU A 481 23.73 -57.44 35.01
N VAL A 482 22.55 -57.08 35.51
CA VAL A 482 21.32 -57.06 34.72
C VAL A 482 21.02 -55.62 34.32
N MET A 483 20.84 -55.40 33.03
CA MET A 483 20.46 -54.11 32.46
C MET A 483 19.15 -54.27 31.67
N GLY A 484 18.14 -53.48 31.99
CA GLY A 484 16.87 -53.44 31.26
C GLY A 484 15.74 -54.18 31.99
N ASP A 485 15.28 -55.30 31.41
CA ASP A 485 14.08 -56.00 31.88
C ASP A 485 14.18 -56.43 33.36
N PRO A 486 13.11 -56.24 34.14
CA PRO A 486 13.11 -56.61 35.55
C PRO A 486 13.21 -58.13 35.73
N LEU A 487 13.85 -58.55 36.84
CA LEU A 487 13.82 -59.93 37.27
C LEU A 487 12.68 -60.16 38.27
N THR A 488 12.05 -61.33 38.22
CA THR A 488 10.96 -61.71 39.12
C THR A 488 11.38 -62.89 39.98
N ASP A 489 11.22 -62.78 41.29
CA ASP A 489 11.44 -63.91 42.20
C ASP A 489 10.26 -64.90 42.20
N THR A 490 10.45 -66.05 42.83
CA THR A 490 9.42 -67.10 42.95
C THR A 490 8.17 -66.72 43.74
N LEU A 491 8.15 -65.55 44.40
CA LEU A 491 7.01 -65.01 45.14
C LEU A 491 6.28 -63.89 44.38
N GLY A 492 6.79 -63.48 43.21
CA GLY A 492 6.23 -62.43 42.37
C GLY A 492 6.76 -61.03 42.67
N ASN A 493 7.82 -60.88 43.46
CA ASN A 493 8.49 -59.59 43.63
C ASN A 493 9.31 -59.27 42.39
N ASN A 494 9.18 -58.04 41.88
CA ASN A 494 9.92 -57.55 40.71
C ASN A 494 11.10 -56.68 41.13
N TYR A 495 12.23 -56.88 40.49
CA TYR A 495 13.49 -56.19 40.74
C TYR A 495 13.93 -55.46 39.47
N HIS A 496 13.94 -54.14 39.52
CA HIS A 496 14.25 -53.27 38.39
C HIS A 496 15.72 -52.83 38.43
N SER A 497 16.45 -52.96 37.33
CA SER A 497 17.87 -52.57 37.25
C SER A 497 18.10 -51.07 37.42
N GLU A 498 17.09 -50.25 37.15
CA GLU A 498 17.12 -48.78 37.32
C GLU A 498 16.95 -48.31 38.77
N ASP A 499 16.39 -49.18 39.62
CA ASP A 499 16.12 -48.89 41.03
C ASP A 499 17.14 -49.57 41.95
N LEU A 500 17.63 -50.74 41.54
CA LEU A 500 18.36 -51.66 42.39
C LEU A 500 19.60 -52.13 41.63
N ASN A 501 20.75 -52.02 42.27
CA ASN A 501 21.98 -52.62 41.79
C ASN A 501 21.81 -54.14 41.65
N LEU A 502 21.49 -54.60 40.44
CA LEU A 502 20.85 -55.89 40.16
C LEU A 502 21.79 -56.85 39.43
N PHE A 503 21.91 -58.06 39.98
CA PHE A 503 22.72 -59.13 39.42
C PHE A 503 21.97 -60.45 39.44
N GLU A 504 22.40 -61.33 38.55
CA GLU A 504 21.95 -62.71 38.45
C GLU A 504 23.17 -63.63 38.61
N ILE A 505 23.01 -64.66 39.45
CA ILE A 505 23.98 -65.74 39.59
C ILE A 505 23.29 -67.09 39.39
N ALA A 506 23.86 -67.93 38.53
CA ALA A 506 23.22 -69.16 38.08
C ALA A 506 24.11 -70.39 38.26
N VAL A 507 23.48 -71.51 38.58
CA VAL A 507 24.09 -72.83 38.52
C VAL A 507 23.40 -73.65 37.45
N GLU A 508 24.15 -74.08 36.43
CA GLU A 508 23.67 -74.96 35.37
C GLU A 508 24.72 -76.04 35.07
N ASP A 509 24.25 -77.27 34.81
CA ASP A 509 25.05 -78.39 34.28
C ASP A 509 26.35 -78.73 35.02
N GLY A 510 26.41 -78.62 36.35
CA GLY A 510 27.65 -78.96 37.09
C GLY A 510 28.40 -77.76 37.59
N THR A 511 28.14 -76.61 36.98
CA THR A 511 29.05 -75.46 37.06
C THR A 511 28.49 -74.44 38.02
N VAL A 512 29.26 -74.16 39.07
CA VAL A 512 28.90 -73.17 40.09
C VAL A 512 28.97 -71.75 39.54
N GLY A 513 27.99 -70.92 39.90
CA GLY A 513 28.01 -69.50 39.62
C GLY A 513 28.85 -68.78 40.66
N TYR A 514 29.67 -67.82 40.25
CA TYR A 514 30.44 -66.99 41.18
C TYR A 514 30.90 -65.65 40.56
N ALA A 515 31.17 -64.67 41.41
CA ALA A 515 31.95 -63.48 41.10
C ALA A 515 32.92 -63.16 42.23
N GLU A 516 34.13 -62.74 41.89
CA GLU A 516 35.17 -62.34 42.84
C GLU A 516 35.54 -60.87 42.67
N TYR A 517 35.41 -60.10 43.75
CA TYR A 517 35.66 -58.67 43.80
C TYR A 517 36.90 -58.39 44.64
N TYR A 518 37.76 -57.48 44.16
CA TYR A 518 38.86 -56.96 44.94
C TYR A 518 38.37 -55.81 45.83
N LEU A 519 38.32 -56.04 47.14
CA LEU A 519 37.91 -55.04 48.13
C LEU A 519 39.10 -54.22 48.65
N GLY A 520 40.31 -54.76 48.58
CA GLY A 520 41.54 -54.06 48.97
C GLY A 520 41.54 -53.53 50.41
N TYR A 521 40.81 -54.19 51.32
CA TYR A 521 40.66 -53.80 52.73
C TYR A 521 39.94 -52.47 52.98
N GLN A 522 39.21 -51.92 52.00
CA GLN A 522 38.64 -50.57 52.09
C GLN A 522 37.23 -50.51 52.71
N TYR A 523 36.60 -51.65 52.93
CA TYR A 523 35.18 -51.76 53.29
C TYR A 523 34.99 -52.50 54.61
N ASN A 524 33.93 -52.14 55.34
CA ASN A 524 33.57 -52.78 56.60
C ASN A 524 32.37 -53.70 56.48
N THR A 525 31.40 -53.37 55.63
CA THR A 525 30.13 -54.08 55.56
C THR A 525 29.70 -54.26 54.12
N LEU A 526 29.14 -55.43 53.83
CA LEU A 526 28.42 -55.72 52.60
C LEU A 526 26.94 -55.86 52.96
N HIS A 527 26.12 -55.03 52.32
CA HIS A 527 24.68 -55.19 52.26
C HIS A 527 24.30 -55.81 50.91
N CYS A 528 23.32 -56.72 50.88
CA CYS A 528 22.76 -57.27 49.64
C CYS A 528 21.44 -57.99 49.95
N VAL A 529 20.48 -57.97 49.04
CA VAL A 529 19.25 -58.75 49.11
C VAL A 529 19.35 -59.92 48.14
N VAL A 530 19.20 -61.14 48.67
CA VAL A 530 19.22 -62.37 47.89
C VAL A 530 17.82 -62.98 47.76
N SER A 531 17.44 -63.42 46.57
CA SER A 531 16.20 -64.15 46.34
C SER A 531 16.34 -65.23 45.26
N CYS A 532 15.42 -66.20 45.24
CA CYS A 532 15.38 -67.23 44.21
C CYS A 532 14.55 -66.73 43.02
N ASP A 533 15.17 -66.67 41.84
CA ASP A 533 14.52 -66.25 40.60
C ASP A 533 13.47 -67.27 40.14
N ASP A 534 12.37 -66.79 39.57
CA ASP A 534 11.26 -67.64 39.12
C ASP A 534 11.62 -68.62 37.99
N ARG A 535 12.72 -68.39 37.26
CA ARG A 535 13.27 -69.33 36.27
C ARG A 535 13.87 -70.59 36.88
N SER A 536 14.09 -70.62 38.21
CA SER A 536 14.64 -71.79 38.90
C SER A 536 13.71 -73.01 38.80
N TYR A 537 14.26 -74.23 38.69
CA TYR A 537 13.42 -75.42 38.49
C TYR A 537 12.64 -75.86 39.74
N SER A 538 11.53 -76.57 39.56
CA SER A 538 10.78 -77.17 40.69
C SER A 538 11.65 -78.16 41.48
N ASN A 539 11.75 -77.97 42.80
CA ASN A 539 12.58 -78.74 43.74
C ASN A 539 14.11 -78.56 43.56
N SER A 540 14.57 -77.49 42.91
CA SER A 540 15.99 -77.11 42.91
C SER A 540 16.40 -76.51 44.27
N GLN A 541 17.61 -76.81 44.73
CA GLN A 541 18.21 -76.34 45.98
C GLN A 541 19.66 -76.00 45.69
N GLY A 542 20.06 -74.77 46.02
CA GLY A 542 21.44 -74.30 45.98
C GLY A 542 21.86 -73.76 47.33
N GLU A 543 23.17 -73.60 47.51
CA GLU A 543 23.77 -72.96 48.67
C GLU A 543 24.40 -71.65 48.21
N PHE A 544 23.77 -70.53 48.55
CA PHE A 544 24.31 -69.21 48.30
C PHE A 544 25.34 -68.88 49.37
N LYS A 545 26.56 -68.50 48.96
CA LYS A 545 27.68 -68.21 49.84
C LYS A 545 28.31 -66.86 49.53
N ILE A 546 28.74 -66.20 50.60
CA ILE A 546 29.67 -65.08 50.52
C ILE A 546 30.91 -65.46 51.32
N SER A 547 32.08 -65.36 50.70
CA SER A 547 33.36 -65.71 51.30
C SER A 547 34.37 -64.58 51.16
N GLY A 548 35.15 -64.32 52.21
CA GLY A 548 36.25 -63.36 52.22
C GLY A 548 37.59 -64.10 52.36
N ASP A 549 38.51 -63.89 51.42
CA ASP A 549 39.85 -64.51 51.41
C ASP A 549 39.84 -66.04 51.59
N GLY A 550 38.81 -66.69 51.03
CA GLY A 550 38.62 -68.14 51.09
C GLY A 550 37.83 -68.64 52.31
N TYR A 551 37.47 -67.78 53.27
CA TYR A 551 36.65 -68.12 54.43
C TYR A 551 35.19 -67.76 54.22
N THR A 552 34.27 -68.68 54.50
CA THR A 552 32.82 -68.41 54.40
C THR A 552 32.38 -67.42 55.47
N LEU A 553 31.89 -66.27 55.04
CA LEU A 553 31.34 -65.21 55.88
C LEU A 553 29.82 -65.39 56.07
N TYR A 554 29.14 -65.87 55.03
CA TYR A 554 27.70 -66.13 55.05
C TYR A 554 27.35 -67.31 54.15
N SER A 555 26.37 -68.11 54.56
CA SER A 555 25.81 -69.19 53.75
C SER A 555 24.32 -69.37 54.06
N ILE A 556 23.51 -69.52 53.02
CA ILE A 556 22.08 -69.84 53.12
C ILE A 556 21.70 -70.88 52.06
N GLN A 557 20.79 -71.80 52.42
CA GLN A 557 20.15 -72.68 51.45
C GLN A 557 19.06 -71.91 50.70
N LEU A 558 19.20 -71.84 49.39
CA LEU A 558 18.31 -71.17 48.46
C LEU A 558 17.45 -72.20 47.72
N ASP A 559 16.14 -72.06 47.82
CA ASP A 559 15.16 -72.81 47.03
C ASP A 559 13.99 -71.92 46.62
N ARG A 560 13.03 -72.48 45.86
CA ARG A 560 11.85 -71.73 45.38
C ARG A 560 10.89 -71.26 46.48
N LYS A 561 11.15 -71.56 47.75
CA LYS A 561 10.40 -71.08 48.91
C LYS A 561 11.19 -70.06 49.73
N THR A 562 12.43 -69.77 49.33
CA THR A 562 13.23 -68.74 49.99
C THR A 562 12.60 -67.38 49.75
N ILE A 563 12.17 -66.75 50.84
CA ILE A 563 11.77 -65.34 50.83
C ILE A 563 13.00 -64.45 50.55
N PRO A 564 12.82 -63.28 49.92
CA PRO A 564 13.89 -62.30 49.81
C PRO A 564 14.56 -62.07 51.15
N THR A 565 15.86 -62.29 51.20
CA THR A 565 16.64 -62.28 52.43
C THR A 565 17.68 -61.18 52.34
N THR A 566 17.58 -60.23 53.25
CA THR A 566 18.59 -59.19 53.44
C THR A 566 19.82 -59.78 54.13
N ILE A 567 20.99 -59.50 53.57
CA ILE A 567 22.29 -59.90 54.06
C ILE A 567 23.05 -58.63 54.45
N ASP A 568 23.46 -58.57 55.70
CA ASP A 568 24.32 -57.52 56.27
C ASP A 568 25.48 -58.22 56.99
N ILE A 569 26.66 -58.20 56.38
CA ILE A 569 27.82 -58.95 56.89
C ILE A 569 29.05 -58.06 57.00
N ASP A 570 29.89 -58.37 57.99
CA ASP A 570 31.20 -57.75 58.17
C ASP A 570 32.19 -58.29 57.11
N VAL A 571 32.79 -57.38 56.36
CA VAL A 571 33.85 -57.63 55.38
C VAL A 571 35.12 -56.84 55.73
N SER A 572 35.23 -56.35 56.95
CA SER A 572 36.42 -55.66 57.46
C SER A 572 37.64 -56.55 57.34
N GLY A 573 38.71 -56.02 56.74
CA GLY A 573 39.95 -56.77 56.53
C GLY A 573 39.90 -57.81 55.41
N VAL A 574 38.82 -57.88 54.63
CA VAL A 574 38.74 -58.76 53.45
C VAL A 574 39.47 -58.12 52.26
N ARG A 575 40.36 -58.90 51.62
CA ARG A 575 41.04 -58.48 50.37
C ARG A 575 40.22 -58.86 49.14
N TYR A 576 39.76 -60.10 49.07
CA TYR A 576 38.96 -60.66 47.99
C TYR A 576 37.63 -61.19 48.51
N LEU A 577 36.54 -60.65 47.97
CA LEU A 577 35.18 -61.07 48.27
C LEU A 577 34.68 -61.95 47.13
N ARG A 578 34.27 -63.19 47.44
CA ARG A 578 33.64 -64.11 46.50
C ARG A 578 32.18 -64.29 46.86
N ILE A 579 31.30 -64.00 45.92
CA ILE A 579 29.87 -64.32 45.99
C ILE A 579 29.65 -65.54 45.09
N SER A 580 29.08 -66.63 45.61
CA SER A 580 28.88 -67.86 44.83
C SER A 580 27.54 -68.53 45.12
N LEU A 581 27.07 -69.29 44.13
CA LEU A 581 25.94 -70.19 44.26
C LEU A 581 26.46 -71.60 43.95
N ASP A 582 26.46 -72.45 44.97
CA ASP A 582 26.88 -73.84 44.89
C ASP A 582 25.66 -74.77 44.85
N VAL A 583 25.82 -75.99 44.34
CA VAL A 583 24.79 -77.05 44.49
C VAL A 583 25.47 -78.37 44.84
N ASN A 584 24.84 -79.18 45.70
CA ASN A 584 25.31 -80.54 45.92
C ASN A 584 24.89 -81.42 44.73
N TRP A 585 25.81 -81.62 43.80
CA TRP A 585 25.59 -82.39 42.57
C TRP A 585 25.25 -83.87 42.78
N SER A 586 25.57 -84.42 43.95
CA SER A 586 25.18 -85.80 44.31
C SER A 586 23.67 -85.93 44.59
N ILE A 587 22.98 -84.80 44.78
CA ILE A 587 21.58 -84.74 45.25
C ILE A 587 20.69 -83.91 44.29
N ASN A 588 21.23 -82.88 43.62
CA ASN A 588 20.46 -81.97 42.78
C ASN A 588 21.10 -81.74 41.39
N LYS A 589 20.42 -82.14 40.31
CA LYS A 589 20.86 -81.96 38.91
C LYS A 589 20.12 -80.83 38.18
N LYS A 590 19.50 -79.90 38.90
CA LYS A 590 18.58 -78.90 38.34
C LYS A 590 19.17 -77.49 38.42
N ILE A 591 18.72 -76.63 37.50
CA ILE A 591 19.15 -75.24 37.41
C ILE A 591 18.56 -74.41 38.57
N VAL A 592 19.42 -73.62 39.21
CA VAL A 592 19.04 -72.62 40.22
C VAL A 592 19.54 -71.26 39.73
N TYR A 593 18.63 -70.28 39.68
CA TYR A 593 18.94 -68.87 39.45
C TYR A 593 18.69 -68.10 40.75
N CYS A 594 19.62 -67.19 41.05
CA CYS A 594 19.58 -66.36 42.23
C CYS A 594 19.69 -64.90 41.79
N ILE A 595 18.79 -64.08 42.35
CA ILE A 595 18.77 -62.64 42.17
C ILE A 595 19.55 -62.04 43.33
N LEU A 596 20.46 -61.12 43.01
CA LEU A 596 21.14 -60.27 43.98
C LEU A 596 20.74 -58.84 43.67
N SER A 597 20.20 -58.13 44.65
CA SER A 597 19.72 -56.76 44.49
C SER A 597 20.14 -55.91 45.67
N ASP A 598 20.21 -54.59 45.47
CA ASP A 598 20.62 -53.64 46.52
C ASP A 598 21.98 -53.98 47.15
N CYS A 599 22.93 -54.46 46.33
CA CYS A 599 24.22 -54.91 46.86
C CYS A 599 25.21 -53.75 46.93
N TYR A 600 25.60 -53.33 48.13
CA TYR A 600 26.52 -52.21 48.31
C TYR A 600 27.46 -52.42 49.50
N LEU A 601 28.59 -51.74 49.45
CA LEU A 601 29.65 -51.76 50.44
C LEU A 601 29.75 -50.41 51.14
N ARG A 602 29.97 -50.43 52.46
CA ARG A 602 30.29 -49.22 53.22
C ARG A 602 31.76 -49.20 53.58
N LYS A 603 32.38 -48.02 53.47
CA LYS A 603 33.80 -47.83 53.78
C LYS A 603 34.02 -47.75 55.29
N LEU A 604 35.24 -48.06 55.73
CA LEU A 604 35.70 -47.77 57.08
C LEU A 604 35.54 -46.26 57.35
N SER A 605 34.67 -45.90 58.29
CA SER A 605 34.63 -44.52 58.81
C SER A 605 35.95 -44.23 59.51
N SER A 606 36.68 -43.24 59.01
CA SER A 606 37.88 -42.71 59.66
C SER A 606 37.49 -42.03 60.97
N GLY A 607 37.38 -42.77 62.08
CA GLY A 607 37.08 -42.14 63.37
C GLY A 607 36.56 -42.98 64.54
N GLU A 608 36.60 -44.31 64.55
CA GLU A 608 36.23 -45.07 65.77
C GLU A 608 37.44 -45.25 66.71
N SER A 609 37.73 -44.19 67.48
CA SER A 609 38.28 -44.30 68.83
C SER A 609 37.28 -43.67 69.80
N ALA A 610 36.85 -44.44 70.80
CA ALA A 610 35.86 -44.07 71.79
C ALA A 610 36.25 -42.85 72.62
N GLU A 611 35.43 -41.80 72.63
CA GLU A 611 35.16 -40.97 73.81
C GLU A 611 33.88 -40.12 73.64
N VAL A 612 33.30 -39.75 74.77
CA VAL A 612 31.91 -39.33 75.02
C VAL A 612 31.76 -37.79 75.06
N GLN A 613 30.56 -37.30 74.72
CA GLN A 613 29.98 -35.94 74.91
C GLN A 613 30.49 -34.83 73.95
N SER A 614 29.68 -33.90 73.42
CA SER A 614 28.35 -33.39 73.77
C SER A 614 27.69 -32.68 72.57
N GLU A 615 26.35 -32.68 72.53
CA GLU A 615 25.53 -31.86 71.64
C GLU A 615 25.83 -30.36 71.82
N VAL A 616 26.04 -29.65 70.72
CA VAL A 616 25.75 -28.22 70.61
C VAL A 616 25.00 -27.99 69.30
N ASN A 617 23.72 -27.68 69.43
CA ASN A 617 22.91 -27.06 68.38
C ASN A 617 23.55 -25.73 67.96
N SER A 618 23.77 -25.52 66.66
CA SER A 618 23.86 -24.18 66.09
C SER A 618 22.91 -24.08 64.89
N VAL A 619 21.74 -23.50 65.17
CA VAL A 619 20.83 -22.92 64.19
C VAL A 619 21.58 -21.78 63.48
N VAL A 620 21.60 -21.80 62.15
CA VAL A 620 21.92 -20.60 61.36
C VAL A 620 20.60 -20.02 60.88
N GLU A 621 20.17 -18.94 61.53
CA GLU A 621 19.20 -18.01 60.98
C GLU A 621 19.92 -17.07 60.01
N THR A 622 19.42 -16.95 58.79
CA THR A 622 19.76 -15.85 57.88
C THR A 622 18.89 -14.64 58.21
N ARG A 623 19.52 -13.54 58.62
CA ARG A 623 18.92 -12.19 58.61
C ARG A 623 19.57 -11.38 57.51
N VAL A 624 18.76 -10.89 56.57
CA VAL A 624 19.14 -9.87 55.59
C VAL A 624 18.91 -8.52 56.23
N ASP A 625 19.96 -7.69 56.32
CA ASP A 625 19.87 -6.29 56.70
C ASP A 625 19.88 -5.44 55.42
N THR A 626 18.85 -4.62 55.22
CA THR A 626 18.52 -4.00 53.92
C THR A 626 19.12 -2.60 53.69
N ASP A 627 20.00 -2.11 54.58
CA ASP A 627 20.41 -0.69 54.56
C ASP A 627 21.92 -0.42 54.36
N ASN A 628 22.72 -1.29 53.72
CA ASN A 628 24.16 -1.01 53.51
C ASN A 628 24.76 -1.56 52.18
N PRO A 629 25.36 -0.73 51.30
CA PRO A 629 25.88 -1.18 50.00
C PRO A 629 27.40 -1.39 50.02
N TYR A 630 27.89 -2.45 50.67
CA TYR A 630 29.31 -2.86 50.60
C TYR A 630 29.46 -4.38 50.41
N ILE A 631 30.46 -4.77 49.62
CA ILE A 631 30.84 -6.17 49.33
C ILE A 631 31.88 -6.64 50.35
N PHE A 632 31.69 -7.84 50.93
CA PHE A 632 32.66 -8.51 51.80
C PHE A 632 33.12 -9.82 51.15
N ALA A 633 34.44 -10.05 51.08
CA ALA A 633 35.02 -11.32 50.67
C ALA A 633 35.81 -11.92 51.85
N TYR A 634 35.65 -13.22 52.10
CA TYR A 634 36.36 -13.95 53.15
C TYR A 634 37.31 -14.97 52.54
N MET A 635 38.59 -14.92 52.92
CA MET A 635 39.55 -15.99 52.63
C MET A 635 40.06 -16.61 53.94
N LYS A 636 40.04 -17.94 53.99
CA LYS A 636 40.58 -18.73 55.09
C LYS A 636 42.06 -19.02 54.82
N SER A 637 42.95 -18.33 55.52
CA SER A 637 44.34 -18.74 55.68
C SER A 637 44.52 -19.30 57.11
N GLY A 638 45.16 -20.46 57.21
CA GLY A 638 45.43 -21.08 58.50
C GLY A 638 46.58 -20.37 59.21
N ILE A 639 46.28 -19.28 59.93
CA ILE A 639 46.88 -18.77 61.19
C ILE A 639 46.18 -17.41 61.48
N ALA A 640 45.82 -17.20 62.73
CA ALA A 640 44.83 -16.23 63.20
C ALA A 640 45.16 -14.74 62.99
N ASN A 641 44.27 -14.00 62.31
CA ASN A 641 43.53 -12.80 62.72
C ASN A 641 42.85 -12.18 61.49
N TRP A 642 41.65 -11.62 61.65
CA TRP A 642 40.84 -11.05 60.56
C TRP A 642 41.24 -9.58 60.36
N GLU A 643 41.61 -9.18 59.15
CA GLU A 643 41.80 -7.76 58.83
C GLU A 643 40.77 -7.26 57.79
N PHE A 644 40.32 -6.03 58.02
CA PHE A 644 39.33 -5.31 57.22
C PHE A 644 40.04 -4.43 56.18
N ILE A 645 39.61 -4.48 54.92
CA ILE A 645 40.05 -3.52 53.90
C ILE A 645 38.82 -2.86 53.27
N GLN A 646 38.79 -1.53 53.30
CA GLN A 646 37.75 -0.68 52.73
C GLN A 646 38.11 -0.35 51.26
N MET A 647 37.15 -0.52 50.34
CA MET A 647 37.27 -0.08 48.94
C MET A 647 36.18 0.95 48.63
N ASP A 648 36.60 2.13 48.18
CA ASP A 648 35.67 3.17 47.71
C ASP A 648 35.38 3.00 46.22
N THR A 649 34.10 3.04 45.87
CA THR A 649 33.60 2.96 44.50
C THR A 649 33.79 4.28 43.77
N TYR A 650 34.64 4.31 42.74
CA TYR A 650 34.38 4.83 41.39
C TYR A 650 35.70 4.88 40.60
N GLY A 651 35.73 4.18 39.46
CA GLY A 651 36.65 4.39 38.34
C GLY A 651 38.14 4.38 38.64
N ASP A 652 38.78 3.20 38.55
CA ASP A 652 40.22 3.10 38.23
C ASP A 652 40.54 1.71 37.66
N THR A 653 41.27 1.68 36.55
CA THR A 653 41.73 0.47 35.84
C THR A 653 42.51 -0.49 36.75
N ILE A 654 42.39 -1.80 36.49
CA ILE A 654 43.00 -2.96 37.20
C ILE A 654 44.51 -2.78 37.51
N ILE A 655 45.23 -1.94 36.76
CA ILE A 655 46.64 -1.61 36.98
C ILE A 655 46.87 -0.89 38.33
N ASN A 656 45.94 -0.06 38.82
CA ASN A 656 46.08 0.70 40.07
C ASN A 656 45.82 -0.13 41.35
N ALA A 657 45.15 -1.29 41.25
CA ALA A 657 44.92 -2.16 42.41
C ALA A 657 46.24 -2.76 42.94
N THR A 658 47.19 -3.00 42.04
CA THR A 658 48.49 -3.63 42.36
C THR A 658 49.46 -2.66 43.03
N GLU A 659 49.41 -1.36 42.72
CA GLU A 659 50.24 -0.35 43.40
C GLU A 659 49.80 -0.10 44.85
N LYS A 660 48.51 -0.26 45.17
CA LYS A 660 48.00 -0.17 46.54
C LYS A 660 48.38 -1.37 47.42
N ILE A 661 48.56 -2.56 46.84
CA ILE A 661 49.09 -3.74 47.56
C ILE A 661 50.53 -3.49 48.04
N TRP A 662 51.28 -2.62 47.36
CA TRP A 662 52.67 -2.30 47.69
C TRP A 662 52.82 -1.26 48.81
N ALA A 663 51.76 -0.50 49.11
CA ALA A 663 51.82 0.64 50.04
C ALA A 663 51.41 0.30 51.49
N SER A 664 50.98 -0.93 51.80
CA SER A 664 50.75 -1.34 53.19
C SER A 664 52.08 -1.67 53.88
N GLU A 665 52.33 -1.07 55.04
CA GLU A 665 53.63 -1.14 55.76
C GLU A 665 54.07 -2.58 56.14
N GLU A 666 53.20 -3.59 56.10
CA GLU A 666 53.54 -4.98 56.43
C GLU A 666 53.89 -5.89 55.23
N SER A 667 53.67 -5.47 53.97
CA SER A 667 53.98 -6.30 52.79
C SER A 667 55.44 -6.16 52.28
N GLN A 668 56.25 -5.27 52.87
CA GLN A 668 57.63 -5.03 52.44
C GLN A 668 58.64 -6.17 52.74
N GLY A 669 58.20 -7.29 53.33
CA GLY A 669 59.10 -8.39 53.74
C GLY A 669 59.04 -9.70 52.93
N LEU A 670 58.03 -9.92 52.07
CA LEU A 670 57.70 -11.27 51.59
C LEU A 670 57.84 -11.51 50.08
N ILE A 671 57.77 -10.45 49.24
CA ILE A 671 57.77 -10.57 47.78
C ILE A 671 59.00 -9.87 47.19
N GLN A 672 59.84 -10.61 46.45
CA GLN A 672 61.12 -10.11 45.92
C GLN A 672 61.01 -9.47 44.53
N SER A 673 60.14 -10.01 43.66
CA SER A 673 59.91 -9.53 42.31
C SER A 673 58.67 -10.17 41.70
N TYR A 674 58.00 -9.49 40.77
CA TYR A 674 56.96 -10.09 39.94
C TYR A 674 57.12 -9.68 38.48
N SER A 675 56.53 -10.46 37.57
CA SER A 675 56.45 -10.15 36.14
C SER A 675 55.11 -10.58 35.58
N ILE A 676 54.54 -9.74 34.71
CA ILE A 676 53.23 -9.96 34.07
C ILE A 676 53.45 -9.97 32.57
N TRP A 677 52.86 -10.93 31.88
CA TRP A 677 52.83 -10.93 30.42
C TRP A 677 51.53 -11.55 29.91
N ASN A 678 51.12 -11.10 28.72
CA ASN A 678 50.00 -11.69 28.00
C ASN A 678 50.48 -12.93 27.22
N SER A 679 49.77 -14.03 27.42
CA SER A 679 49.95 -15.29 26.71
C SER A 679 48.72 -15.56 25.83
N PRO A 680 48.84 -16.35 24.74
CA PRO A 680 47.69 -16.80 23.95
C PRO A 680 46.60 -17.53 24.77
N TRP A 681 46.90 -17.93 26.00
CA TRP A 681 46.03 -18.70 26.89
C TRP A 681 45.48 -17.89 28.08
N GLY A 682 45.83 -16.61 28.23
CA GLY A 682 45.38 -15.75 29.34
C GLY A 682 46.46 -14.81 29.89
N LEU A 683 46.09 -14.05 30.92
CA LEU A 683 47.01 -13.17 31.67
C LEU A 683 47.82 -14.01 32.67
N CYS A 684 49.14 -14.02 32.53
CA CYS A 684 50.04 -14.74 33.43
C CYS A 684 50.71 -13.80 34.42
N ILE A 685 50.66 -14.12 35.72
CA ILE A 685 51.34 -13.37 36.77
C ILE A 685 52.36 -14.30 37.46
N TYR A 686 53.63 -13.94 37.37
CA TYR A 686 54.72 -14.61 38.06
C TYR A 686 55.09 -13.84 39.32
N VAL A 687 55.08 -14.50 40.48
CA VAL A 687 55.47 -13.89 41.76
C VAL A 687 56.57 -14.70 42.42
N ARG A 688 57.64 -14.02 42.83
CA ARG A 688 58.77 -14.62 43.52
C ARG A 688 58.75 -14.28 45.02
N GLU A 689 58.53 -15.29 45.86
CA GLU A 689 58.50 -15.17 47.32
C GLU A 689 59.79 -15.73 47.94
N ASN A 690 60.11 -15.29 49.17
CA ASN A 690 61.34 -15.69 49.89
C ASN A 690 61.46 -17.22 50.17
N THR A 691 60.37 -17.98 50.04
CA THR A 691 60.32 -19.43 50.34
C THR A 691 60.07 -20.33 49.12
N GLY A 692 60.00 -19.79 47.90
CA GLY A 692 59.79 -20.58 46.68
C GLY A 692 59.11 -19.79 45.56
N ASN A 693 59.22 -20.29 44.32
CA ASN A 693 58.55 -19.69 43.17
C ASN A 693 57.14 -20.27 43.05
N SER A 694 56.13 -19.40 42.95
CA SER A 694 54.73 -19.77 42.73
C SER A 694 54.24 -19.21 41.38
N TYR A 695 53.52 -20.02 40.61
CA TYR A 695 52.94 -19.62 39.32
C TYR A 695 51.42 -19.60 39.45
N TYR A 696 50.80 -18.48 39.07
CA TYR A 696 49.34 -18.36 38.99
C TYR A 696 48.96 -18.04 37.54
N ILE A 697 48.15 -18.92 36.95
CA ILE A 697 47.60 -18.76 35.61
C ILE A 697 46.10 -18.62 35.81
N PHE A 698 45.57 -17.45 35.48
CA PHE A 698 44.13 -17.23 35.46
C PHE A 698 43.63 -17.50 34.05
N SER A 699 42.62 -18.35 33.93
CA SER A 699 41.97 -18.60 32.65
C SER A 699 41.18 -17.37 32.20
N LEU A 700 41.04 -17.19 30.89
CA LEU A 700 40.24 -16.11 30.29
C LEU A 700 38.78 -16.13 30.78
N ASP A 701 38.26 -17.30 31.13
CA ASP A 701 36.89 -17.49 31.60
C ASP A 701 36.70 -17.07 33.07
N GLU A 702 37.71 -17.26 33.93
CA GLU A 702 37.68 -16.77 35.32
C GLU A 702 37.72 -15.24 35.37
N ILE A 703 38.48 -14.61 34.46
CA ILE A 703 38.52 -13.15 34.33
C ILE A 703 37.20 -12.60 33.79
N ARG A 704 36.59 -13.29 32.80
CA ARG A 704 35.28 -12.94 32.25
C ARG A 704 34.16 -13.03 33.28
N GLY A 705 34.13 -14.08 34.10
CA GLY A 705 33.12 -14.23 35.16
C GLY A 705 33.11 -13.07 36.15
N VAL A 706 34.28 -12.54 36.50
CA VAL A 706 34.41 -11.36 37.38
C VAL A 706 33.96 -10.08 36.67
N ILE A 707 34.34 -9.86 35.40
CA ILE A 707 33.94 -8.68 34.62
C ILE A 707 32.42 -8.62 34.41
N THR A 708 31.78 -9.75 34.09
CA THR A 708 30.33 -9.83 33.89
C THR A 708 29.56 -9.62 35.20
N SER A 709 30.08 -10.10 36.33
CA SER A 709 29.45 -9.89 37.65
C SER A 709 29.50 -8.45 38.17
N LEU A 710 30.37 -7.61 37.58
CA LEU A 710 30.54 -6.20 37.94
C LEU A 710 29.76 -5.23 37.06
N GLY A 711 28.97 -5.73 36.08
CA GLY A 711 28.12 -4.90 35.21
C GLY A 711 28.87 -3.92 34.30
N ILE A 712 30.16 -4.17 34.04
CA ILE A 712 30.97 -3.33 33.16
C ILE A 712 30.67 -3.75 31.72
N SER A 713 30.03 -2.87 30.94
CA SER A 713 29.74 -3.11 29.52
C SER A 713 31.03 -3.12 28.70
N GLU A 714 31.23 -4.17 27.90
CA GLU A 714 32.28 -4.23 26.88
C GLU A 714 32.12 -3.07 25.90
N TYR A 715 33.09 -2.15 25.87
CA TYR A 715 33.29 -1.24 24.75
C TYR A 715 34.74 -1.29 24.29
N ASP A 716 34.89 -1.57 22.99
CA ASP A 716 36.03 -1.40 22.09
C ASP A 716 37.42 -1.86 22.56
N VAL A 717 37.77 -3.09 22.19
CA VAL A 717 39.17 -3.45 21.92
C VAL A 717 39.46 -3.13 20.44
N PRO A 718 40.30 -2.13 20.12
CA PRO A 718 40.64 -1.84 18.73
C PRO A 718 41.45 -2.99 18.14
N SER A 719 40.94 -3.56 17.04
CA SER A 719 41.72 -4.42 16.16
C SER A 719 42.80 -3.60 15.46
N ASN A 720 44.02 -3.59 16.02
CA ASN A 720 45.32 -3.55 15.32
C ASN A 720 46.43 -2.99 16.21
N SER A 721 47.42 -3.80 16.56
CA SER A 721 48.83 -3.43 16.37
C SER A 721 49.73 -4.64 16.56
N GLN A 722 50.50 -4.93 15.52
CA GLN A 722 51.71 -5.73 15.56
C GLN A 722 52.81 -5.07 16.41
N GLN A 723 53.72 -5.93 16.87
CA GLN A 723 55.17 -5.76 17.08
C GLN A 723 55.73 -5.37 18.47
N GLU A 724 56.69 -6.24 18.85
CA GLU A 724 57.72 -6.28 19.90
C GLU A 724 57.33 -6.71 21.32
#